data_AF-A0AAX6PK19-F1
#
_entry.id   AF-A0AAX6PK19-F1
#
_cell.length_a   1.000
_cell.length_b   1.000
_cell.length_c   1.000
_cell.angle_alpha   90.00
_cell.angle_beta   90.00
_cell.angle_gamma   90.00
#
_symmetry.space_group_name_H-M   'P 1'
#
loop_
_entity.id
_entity.type
_entity.pdbx_description
1 polymer ?
#
loop_
_entity_poly.entity_id
_entity_poly.type
_entity_poly.pdbx_seq_one_letter_code
_entity_poly.pdbx_strand_id
1 'polypeptide(L)'
;MTCGDKESPSPSHPRPSVWRMQGLSSWKAWRKAGSLVAATQAPTKAGTLWRGSACGDAYAAFLLAACLLDFQRALALCIVTCVVLTFLAHSLLKRCLGPTLSGCAMLQGNPRLHLWFNRALALTAVLGLALWLALDTSQRPEQLVSFAGICVIVSLLFACSKHRHAVSWQAVTWGLGLQFVLGLFVIRTELGFIAFQWLGDQIHIFLSYTTAGSAFVFGEALVKDVFAFQVLPIIVFFSCVMSVLYYMGLMQWVILKISWLMQITMGTTATETLSVAGNIFVSQTEAPLLIRPYLADMTLSEVHVVMTGGYATIAGSLLGAYISFGIDASSLIAASVMAAPCALALSKLVYPEAEESKFRSEEVRLSYGVPLLKPYLAVWGMPMIAALGPNNRDAQNLVEALSSGAAASVKVVANIATNLIAFLAVLAFINAALSWLGALVDIPGLSFQLICSYVLRPVAFLMGVPWEDCPVVAELLGTKLFLNEFVAYQGLSEYKRRRLAGAEEWVGARKQWISVRAETLTTFALCGFANVSSIGIMLGGLTSLVPHRRSDFARLVLRALFTGACVSLVNACVAGILYVPRGPKSGCGGLLNHTLSSSSFEVYQCCRRAFQSTSPELSLALRENCCRFYNHTICA
;
A
#
# COMPACT_ATOMS: atom_id res chain seq x y z
N MET A 1 35.51 2.21 74.94
CA MET A 1 36.47 1.31 75.61
C MET A 1 37.12 0.45 74.55
N THR A 2 38.41 0.21 74.76
CA THR A 2 39.46 -0.41 73.95
C THR A 2 39.32 -1.91 73.65
N CYS A 3 39.91 -2.30 72.50
CA CYS A 3 40.75 -3.49 72.21
C CYS A 3 40.21 -4.94 72.30
N GLY A 4 40.61 -5.76 71.32
CA GLY A 4 41.39 -6.98 71.61
C GLY A 4 40.93 -8.33 71.01
N ASP A 5 41.46 -8.63 69.82
CA ASP A 5 41.94 -9.91 69.24
C ASP A 5 41.59 -11.29 69.83
N LYS A 6 41.33 -12.25 68.91
CA LYS A 6 41.93 -13.60 68.91
C LYS A 6 41.80 -14.31 67.55
N GLU A 7 42.93 -14.54 66.88
CA GLU A 7 43.13 -15.46 65.74
C GLU A 7 43.22 -16.92 66.19
N SER A 8 42.74 -17.92 65.43
CA SER A 8 43.51 -18.79 64.49
C SER A 8 42.71 -20.12 64.25
N PRO A 9 43.07 -21.07 63.35
CA PRO A 9 43.68 -21.01 62.00
C PRO A 9 42.86 -21.77 60.90
N SER A 10 43.41 -21.80 59.68
CA SER A 10 42.87 -22.15 58.35
C SER A 10 42.47 -23.63 58.07
N PRO A 11 41.80 -23.90 56.92
CA PRO A 11 42.56 -24.40 55.77
C PRO A 11 42.20 -23.76 54.41
N SER A 12 43.19 -23.86 53.52
CA SER A 12 43.34 -23.27 52.19
C SER A 12 42.40 -23.81 51.11
N HIS A 13 41.80 -22.92 50.31
CA HIS A 13 41.30 -23.22 48.96
C HIS A 13 41.87 -22.23 47.92
N PRO A 14 42.15 -22.69 46.68
CA PRO A 14 43.06 -22.02 45.76
C PRO A 14 42.40 -20.88 44.98
N ARG A 15 43.18 -19.82 44.72
CA ARG A 15 42.82 -18.71 43.84
C ARG A 15 42.91 -19.13 42.37
N PRO A 16 42.04 -18.61 41.48
CA PRO A 16 42.08 -18.91 40.06
C PRO A 16 43.33 -18.32 39.40
N SER A 17 43.97 -19.14 38.57
CA SER A 17 45.17 -18.86 37.79
C SER A 17 44.97 -17.73 36.79
N VAL A 18 45.78 -16.68 36.93
CA VAL A 18 46.00 -15.65 35.91
C VAL A 18 46.80 -16.28 34.77
N TRP A 19 46.17 -16.50 33.62
CA TRP A 19 46.87 -16.88 32.39
C TRP A 19 47.71 -15.69 31.90
N ARG A 20 49.00 -15.76 32.22
CA ARG A 20 50.04 -14.85 31.75
C ARG A 20 50.33 -15.17 30.28
N MET A 21 49.73 -14.43 29.35
CA MET A 21 50.07 -14.54 27.91
C MET A 21 51.51 -14.05 27.68
N GLN A 22 52.40 -15.02 27.44
CA GLN A 22 53.68 -14.81 26.75
C GLN A 22 53.40 -14.47 25.29
N GLY A 23 53.91 -13.33 24.80
CA GLY A 23 53.78 -12.95 23.38
C GLY A 23 53.93 -11.47 23.05
N LEU A 24 54.69 -10.70 23.83
CA LEU A 24 54.82 -9.24 23.67
C LEU A 24 55.93 -8.79 22.69
N SER A 25 56.54 -9.71 21.92
CA SER A 25 57.51 -9.38 20.87
C SER A 25 56.90 -9.28 19.45
N SER A 26 55.69 -9.80 19.22
CA SER A 26 55.04 -9.79 17.89
C SER A 26 54.19 -8.52 17.62
N TRP A 27 53.72 -7.84 18.67
CA TRP A 27 52.84 -6.67 18.53
C TRP A 27 53.53 -5.38 18.02
N LYS A 28 54.84 -5.23 18.23
CA LYS A 28 55.60 -4.10 17.67
C LYS A 28 55.90 -4.28 16.18
N ALA A 29 56.02 -5.53 15.70
CA ALA A 29 56.15 -5.84 14.28
C ALA A 29 54.83 -5.57 13.52
N TRP A 30 53.68 -5.89 14.12
CA TRP A 30 52.36 -5.60 13.54
C TRP A 30 52.03 -4.10 13.50
N ARG A 31 52.48 -3.27 14.45
CA ARG A 31 52.31 -1.81 14.34
C ARG A 31 53.16 -1.19 13.23
N LYS A 32 54.38 -1.68 12.99
CA LYS A 32 55.22 -1.23 11.86
C LYS A 32 54.70 -1.71 10.51
N ALA A 33 54.11 -2.91 10.43
CA ALA A 33 53.41 -3.38 9.23
C ALA A 33 52.11 -2.59 8.96
N GLY A 34 51.35 -2.28 10.01
CA GLY A 34 50.14 -1.44 9.90
C GLY A 34 50.44 0.00 9.48
N SER A 35 51.58 0.58 9.92
CA SER A 35 51.98 1.93 9.48
C SER A 35 52.52 1.98 8.05
N LEU A 36 53.06 0.89 7.52
CA LEU A 36 53.53 0.78 6.13
C LEU A 36 52.37 0.51 5.13
N VAL A 37 51.29 -0.14 5.58
CA VAL A 37 50.04 -0.27 4.80
C VAL A 37 49.19 1.01 4.87
N ALA A 38 49.27 1.78 5.97
CA ALA A 38 48.57 3.06 6.10
C ALA A 38 49.22 4.23 5.31
N ALA A 39 50.48 4.08 4.85
CA ALA A 39 51.21 5.13 4.14
C ALA A 39 51.16 5.02 2.60
N THR A 40 50.46 4.01 2.04
CA THR A 40 50.30 3.84 0.58
C THR A 40 48.87 3.99 0.06
N GLN A 41 47.93 4.42 0.91
CA GLN A 41 46.57 4.78 0.48
C GLN A 41 46.29 6.27 0.68
N ALA A 42 46.98 7.10 -0.09
CA ALA A 42 46.37 8.37 -0.49
C ALA A 42 45.23 8.04 -1.46
N PRO A 43 43.97 8.47 -1.20
CA PRO A 43 42.87 8.19 -2.12
C PRO A 43 43.03 9.07 -3.35
N THR A 44 43.72 8.56 -4.37
CA THR A 44 43.59 9.10 -5.72
C THR A 44 42.16 8.82 -6.18
N LYS A 45 41.47 9.86 -6.68
CA LYS A 45 40.09 9.81 -7.20
C LYS A 45 39.84 8.70 -8.25
N ALA A 46 40.87 8.06 -8.77
CA ALA A 46 40.80 6.95 -9.70
C ALA A 46 40.41 5.60 -9.04
N GLY A 47 40.83 5.32 -7.79
CA GLY A 47 40.59 4.03 -7.15
C GLY A 47 39.12 3.74 -6.79
N THR A 48 38.33 4.79 -6.55
CA THR A 48 36.89 4.68 -6.25
C THR A 48 36.05 4.45 -7.51
N LEU A 49 36.54 4.87 -8.68
CA LEU A 49 35.88 4.64 -9.97
C LEU A 49 36.06 3.18 -10.45
N TRP A 50 37.25 2.59 -10.22
CA TRP A 50 37.57 1.22 -10.61
C TRP A 50 36.87 0.14 -9.76
N ARG A 51 36.61 0.39 -8.46
CA ARG A 51 35.82 -0.54 -7.63
C ARG A 51 34.35 -0.62 -8.03
N GLY A 52 33.79 0.46 -8.59
CA GLY A 52 32.43 0.48 -9.13
C GLY A 52 32.31 -0.29 -10.44
N SER A 53 33.33 -0.26 -11.31
CA SER A 53 33.33 -1.02 -12.57
C SER A 53 33.45 -2.52 -12.31
N ALA A 54 34.38 -2.98 -11.48
CA ALA A 54 34.60 -4.43 -11.30
C ALA A 54 33.38 -5.20 -10.76
N CYS A 55 32.62 -4.62 -9.82
CA CYS A 55 31.36 -5.23 -9.37
C CYS A 55 30.26 -5.16 -10.43
N GLY A 56 30.20 -4.08 -11.21
CA GLY A 56 29.25 -3.95 -12.32
C GLY A 56 29.55 -4.96 -13.44
N ASP A 57 30.82 -5.14 -13.76
CA ASP A 57 31.31 -6.07 -14.78
C ASP A 57 31.08 -7.54 -14.33
N ALA A 58 31.33 -7.85 -13.06
CA ALA A 58 31.01 -9.16 -12.48
C ALA A 58 29.51 -9.46 -12.48
N TYR A 59 28.68 -8.46 -12.18
CA TYR A 59 27.23 -8.59 -12.25
C TYR A 59 26.72 -8.79 -13.68
N ALA A 60 27.28 -8.05 -14.65
CA ALA A 60 26.94 -8.21 -16.06
C ALA A 60 27.33 -9.59 -16.58
N ALA A 61 28.50 -10.11 -16.20
CA ALA A 61 28.93 -11.47 -16.52
C ALA A 61 27.99 -12.53 -15.91
N PHE A 62 27.58 -12.34 -14.65
CA PHE A 62 26.60 -13.20 -13.99
C PHE A 62 25.23 -13.18 -14.69
N LEU A 63 24.74 -11.98 -15.06
CA LEU A 63 23.49 -11.81 -15.78
C LEU A 63 23.54 -12.52 -17.15
N LEU A 64 24.63 -12.34 -17.90
CA LEU A 64 24.83 -13.02 -19.18
C LEU A 64 24.86 -14.54 -19.01
N ALA A 65 25.60 -15.05 -18.03
CA ALA A 65 25.62 -16.48 -17.73
C ALA A 65 24.23 -17.02 -17.36
N ALA A 66 23.47 -16.28 -16.55
CA ALA A 66 22.11 -16.66 -16.16
C ALA A 66 21.12 -16.64 -17.34
N CYS A 67 21.12 -15.57 -18.16
CA CYS A 67 20.24 -15.48 -19.32
C CYS A 67 20.64 -16.54 -20.40
N LEU A 68 21.90 -17.03 -20.44
CA LEU A 68 22.36 -18.12 -21.33
C LEU A 68 21.98 -19.54 -20.84
N LEU A 69 22.01 -19.80 -19.53
CA LEU A 69 21.71 -21.13 -18.99
C LEU A 69 20.21 -21.45 -19.00
N ASP A 70 19.38 -20.51 -18.53
CA ASP A 70 17.93 -20.66 -18.52
C ASP A 70 17.28 -19.27 -18.52
N PHE A 71 16.95 -18.78 -19.73
CA PHE A 71 16.35 -17.46 -19.90
C PHE A 71 15.02 -17.30 -19.16
N GLN A 72 14.21 -18.36 -19.06
CA GLN A 72 12.92 -18.31 -18.38
C GLN A 72 13.10 -18.03 -16.89
N ARG A 73 14.09 -18.66 -16.24
CA ARG A 73 14.43 -18.38 -14.84
C ARG A 73 15.08 -17.01 -14.64
N ALA A 74 15.89 -16.59 -15.61
CA ALA A 74 16.60 -15.31 -15.54
C ALA A 74 15.70 -14.10 -15.87
N LEU A 75 14.50 -14.30 -16.42
CA LEU A 75 13.61 -13.25 -16.93
C LEU A 75 13.38 -12.10 -15.94
N ALA A 76 13.10 -12.40 -14.66
CA ALA A 76 12.92 -11.36 -13.65
C ALA A 76 14.18 -10.50 -13.44
N LEU A 77 15.36 -11.14 -13.42
CA LEU A 77 16.64 -10.46 -13.31
C LEU A 77 16.95 -9.65 -14.58
N CYS A 78 16.72 -10.22 -15.77
CA CYS A 78 16.92 -9.51 -17.05
C CYS A 78 15.93 -8.29 -17.12
N ILE A 79 14.68 -8.38 -16.61
CA ILE A 79 13.75 -7.23 -16.55
C ILE A 79 14.20 -6.15 -15.56
N VAL A 80 14.53 -6.51 -14.31
CA VAL A 80 14.96 -5.53 -13.30
C VAL A 80 16.21 -4.79 -13.77
N THR A 81 17.16 -5.52 -14.37
CA THR A 81 18.36 -4.91 -14.95
C THR A 81 18.06 -4.04 -16.14
N CYS A 82 17.17 -4.46 -17.06
CA CYS A 82 16.71 -3.59 -18.13
C CYS A 82 16.07 -2.31 -17.60
N VAL A 83 15.19 -2.38 -16.59
CA VAL A 83 14.57 -1.18 -16.00
C VAL A 83 15.63 -0.26 -15.39
N VAL A 84 16.57 -0.81 -14.61
CA VAL A 84 17.67 -0.04 -14.01
C VAL A 84 18.55 0.58 -15.09
N LEU A 85 18.93 -0.18 -16.13
CA LEU A 85 19.74 0.28 -17.25
C LEU A 85 19.01 1.30 -18.12
N THR A 86 17.73 1.11 -18.42
CA THR A 86 16.89 2.10 -19.14
C THR A 86 16.78 3.37 -18.33
N PHE A 87 16.64 3.28 -17.01
CA PHE A 87 16.58 4.46 -16.16
C PHE A 87 17.94 5.18 -16.06
N LEU A 88 19.04 4.44 -15.90
CA LEU A 88 20.41 4.96 -15.95
C LEU A 88 20.70 5.59 -17.32
N ALA A 89 20.35 4.91 -18.41
CA ALA A 89 20.50 5.39 -19.78
C ALA A 89 19.66 6.64 -20.00
N HIS A 90 18.39 6.68 -19.56
CA HIS A 90 17.56 7.88 -19.63
C HIS A 90 18.15 9.04 -18.82
N SER A 91 18.69 8.76 -17.63
CA SER A 91 19.38 9.74 -16.79
C SER A 91 20.66 10.29 -17.45
N LEU A 92 21.47 9.41 -18.05
CA LEU A 92 22.67 9.76 -18.80
C LEU A 92 22.35 10.50 -20.10
N LEU A 93 21.34 10.06 -20.85
CA LEU A 93 20.85 10.70 -22.07
C LEU A 93 20.37 12.11 -21.77
N LYS A 94 19.63 12.30 -20.66
CA LYS A 94 19.21 13.64 -20.21
C LYS A 94 20.39 14.52 -19.80
N ARG A 95 21.45 13.95 -19.22
CA ARG A 95 22.70 14.67 -18.88
C ARG A 95 23.48 15.08 -20.13
N CYS A 96 23.63 14.18 -21.10
CA CYS A 96 24.47 14.39 -22.29
C CYS A 96 23.76 15.20 -23.38
N LEU A 97 22.47 14.90 -23.64
CA LEU A 97 21.69 15.50 -24.74
C LEU A 97 20.69 16.55 -24.26
N GLY A 98 20.51 16.74 -22.95
CA GLY A 98 19.68 17.80 -22.39
C GLY A 98 19.91 19.20 -22.98
N PRO A 99 21.16 19.67 -23.16
CA PRO A 99 21.42 20.98 -23.77
C PRO A 99 21.23 21.03 -25.29
N THR A 100 21.30 19.88 -25.98
CA THR A 100 21.16 19.80 -27.45
C THR A 100 19.71 19.65 -27.87
N LEU A 101 18.91 18.90 -27.10
CA LEU A 101 17.47 18.73 -27.34
C LEU A 101 16.65 19.99 -27.00
N SER A 102 17.07 20.80 -26.03
CA SER A 102 16.44 22.10 -25.77
C SER A 102 16.65 23.11 -26.91
N GLY A 103 17.73 22.96 -27.68
CA GLY A 103 17.98 23.74 -28.90
C GLY A 103 17.24 23.22 -30.14
N CYS A 104 16.96 21.91 -30.20
CA CYS A 104 16.33 21.28 -31.36
C CYS A 104 14.79 21.16 -31.24
N ALA A 105 14.23 21.27 -30.04
CA ALA A 105 12.78 21.19 -29.78
C ALA A 105 12.00 22.49 -30.09
N MET A 106 12.56 23.38 -30.92
CA MET A 106 11.81 24.45 -31.58
C MET A 106 11.47 24.02 -33.01
N LEU A 107 10.68 22.95 -33.16
CA LEU A 107 9.81 22.88 -34.33
C LEU A 107 8.63 23.79 -34.01
N GLN A 108 8.77 25.05 -34.40
CA GLN A 108 7.83 26.14 -34.17
C GLN A 108 6.58 25.92 -35.05
N GLY A 109 5.76 24.93 -34.68
CA GLY A 109 4.42 24.75 -35.20
C GLY A 109 3.50 25.83 -34.64
N ASN A 110 2.58 26.32 -35.46
CA ASN A 110 1.66 27.40 -35.11
C ASN A 110 0.98 27.12 -33.74
N PRO A 111 1.19 27.94 -32.69
CA PRO A 111 0.83 27.58 -31.31
C PRO A 111 -0.68 27.38 -31.14
N ARG A 112 -1.49 28.05 -31.97
CA ARG A 112 -2.93 27.82 -32.03
C ARG A 112 -3.25 26.45 -32.61
N LEU A 113 -2.59 26.03 -33.69
CA LEU A 113 -2.82 24.72 -34.32
C LEU A 113 -2.38 23.57 -33.42
N HIS A 114 -1.25 23.69 -32.72
CA HIS A 114 -0.79 22.69 -31.74
C HIS A 114 -1.73 22.58 -30.54
N LEU A 115 -2.28 23.70 -30.05
CA LEU A 115 -3.29 23.70 -28.99
C LEU A 115 -4.61 23.08 -29.46
N TRP A 116 -5.07 23.40 -30.67
CA TRP A 116 -6.26 22.81 -31.28
C TRP A 116 -6.10 21.31 -31.55
N PHE A 117 -4.94 20.88 -32.04
CA PHE A 117 -4.61 19.47 -32.26
C PHE A 117 -4.60 18.67 -30.94
N ASN A 118 -3.94 19.19 -29.90
CA ASN A 118 -3.92 18.54 -28.58
C ASN A 118 -5.30 18.49 -27.94
N ARG A 119 -6.11 19.55 -28.08
CA ARG A 119 -7.50 19.57 -27.60
C ARG A 119 -8.36 18.58 -28.39
N ALA A 120 -8.24 18.53 -29.71
CA ALA A 120 -8.99 17.60 -30.54
C ALA A 120 -8.62 16.14 -30.23
N LEU A 121 -7.33 15.85 -30.02
CA LEU A 121 -6.85 14.51 -29.67
C LEU A 121 -7.30 14.09 -28.26
N ALA A 122 -7.23 15.00 -27.28
CA ALA A 122 -7.74 14.75 -25.93
C ALA A 122 -9.27 14.52 -25.94
N LEU A 123 -10.01 15.33 -26.69
CA LEU A 123 -11.47 15.23 -26.79
C LEU A 123 -11.90 13.94 -27.50
N THR A 124 -11.17 13.54 -28.55
CA THR A 124 -11.37 12.26 -29.23
C THR A 124 -11.05 11.08 -28.31
N ALA A 125 -9.97 11.15 -27.52
CA ALA A 125 -9.62 10.10 -26.56
C ALA A 125 -10.67 9.97 -25.45
N VAL A 126 -11.19 11.09 -24.93
CA VAL A 126 -12.27 11.10 -23.92
C VAL A 126 -13.56 10.54 -24.50
N LEU A 127 -13.95 10.95 -25.70
CA LEU A 127 -15.15 10.42 -26.36
C LEU A 127 -15.02 8.93 -26.68
N GLY A 128 -13.84 8.49 -27.14
CA GLY A 128 -13.54 7.08 -27.39
C GLY A 128 -13.60 6.25 -26.10
N LEU A 129 -13.02 6.76 -25.01
CA LEU A 129 -13.09 6.12 -23.69
C LEU A 129 -14.52 6.05 -23.17
N ALA A 130 -15.29 7.14 -23.30
CA ALA A 130 -16.69 7.19 -22.88
C ALA A 130 -17.57 6.25 -23.70
N LEU A 131 -17.37 6.17 -25.02
CA LEU A 131 -18.08 5.24 -25.90
C LEU A 131 -17.73 3.79 -25.56
N TRP A 132 -16.44 3.50 -25.36
CA TRP A 132 -16.00 2.17 -24.93
C TRP A 132 -16.59 1.80 -23.57
N LEU A 133 -16.60 2.72 -22.60
CA LEU A 133 -17.22 2.49 -21.31
C LEU A 133 -18.72 2.26 -21.44
N ALA A 134 -19.42 3.05 -22.26
CA ALA A 134 -20.86 2.91 -22.48
C ALA A 134 -21.21 1.55 -23.11
N LEU A 135 -20.40 1.10 -24.08
CA LEU A 135 -20.55 -0.23 -24.69
C LEU A 135 -20.26 -1.35 -23.68
N ASP A 136 -19.18 -1.24 -22.90
CA ASP A 136 -18.82 -2.22 -21.86
C ASP A 136 -19.90 -2.32 -20.77
N THR A 137 -20.39 -1.15 -20.34
CA THR A 137 -21.41 -1.01 -19.31
C THR A 137 -22.78 -1.52 -19.80
N SER A 138 -23.09 -1.36 -21.09
CA SER A 138 -24.34 -1.90 -21.68
C SER A 138 -24.46 -3.42 -21.54
N GLN A 139 -23.33 -4.14 -21.50
CA GLN A 139 -23.31 -5.58 -21.30
C GLN A 139 -23.50 -5.98 -19.82
N ARG A 140 -23.29 -5.06 -18.88
CA ARG A 140 -23.28 -5.32 -17.43
C ARG A 140 -23.88 -4.17 -16.64
N PRO A 141 -25.21 -4.13 -16.47
CA PRO A 141 -25.89 -3.02 -15.80
C PRO A 141 -25.46 -2.83 -14.34
N GLU A 142 -24.94 -3.86 -13.67
CA GLU A 142 -24.39 -3.77 -12.30
C GLU A 142 -23.24 -2.75 -12.17
N GLN A 143 -22.47 -2.52 -13.24
CA GLN A 143 -21.37 -1.55 -13.24
C GLN A 143 -21.88 -0.09 -13.22
N LEU A 144 -23.11 0.17 -13.69
CA LEU A 144 -23.75 1.50 -13.62
C LEU A 144 -23.95 1.94 -12.18
N VAL A 145 -24.25 1.00 -11.28
CA VAL A 145 -24.46 1.30 -9.86
C VAL A 145 -23.17 1.87 -9.24
N SER A 146 -22.02 1.25 -9.53
CA SER A 146 -20.71 1.76 -9.09
C SER A 146 -20.41 3.15 -9.65
N PHE A 147 -20.74 3.42 -10.93
CA PHE A 147 -20.60 4.75 -11.51
C PHE A 147 -21.49 5.79 -10.83
N ALA A 148 -22.77 5.45 -10.60
CA ALA A 148 -23.69 6.28 -9.84
C ALA A 148 -23.18 6.52 -8.41
N GLY A 149 -22.55 5.52 -7.79
CA GLY A 149 -21.88 5.64 -6.49
C GLY A 149 -20.81 6.74 -6.47
N ILE A 150 -19.93 6.78 -7.47
CA ILE A 150 -18.94 7.86 -7.61
C ILE A 150 -19.65 9.21 -7.72
N CYS A 151 -20.66 9.33 -8.57
CA CYS A 151 -21.41 10.58 -8.75
C CYS A 151 -22.06 11.04 -7.44
N VAL A 152 -22.69 10.13 -6.69
CA VAL A 152 -23.35 10.44 -5.41
C VAL A 152 -22.32 10.86 -4.36
N ILE A 153 -21.22 10.12 -4.20
CA ILE A 153 -20.18 10.44 -3.21
C ILE A 153 -19.52 11.78 -3.54
N VAL A 154 -19.14 12.02 -4.80
CA VAL A 154 -18.54 13.29 -5.23
C VAL A 154 -19.52 14.45 -5.03
N SER A 155 -20.81 14.26 -5.36
CA SER A 155 -21.84 15.28 -5.16
C SER A 155 -22.06 15.58 -3.67
N LEU A 156 -22.07 14.55 -2.82
CA LEU A 156 -22.18 14.70 -1.37
C LEU A 156 -20.97 15.47 -0.80
N LEU A 157 -19.76 15.12 -1.23
CA LEU A 157 -18.54 15.82 -0.82
C LEU A 157 -18.50 17.27 -1.30
N PHE A 158 -18.97 17.53 -2.52
CA PHE A 158 -19.11 18.89 -3.04
C PHE A 158 -20.14 19.70 -2.25
N ALA A 159 -21.29 19.11 -1.90
CA ALA A 159 -22.29 19.74 -1.04
C ALA A 159 -21.71 20.08 0.35
N CYS A 160 -20.89 19.19 0.90
CA CYS A 160 -20.17 19.38 2.15
C CYS A 160 -18.88 20.21 2.02
N SER A 161 -18.57 20.80 0.86
CA SER A 161 -17.34 21.57 0.64
C SER A 161 -17.36 22.93 1.36
N LYS A 162 -16.19 23.38 1.86
CA LYS A 162 -16.08 24.61 2.67
C LYS A 162 -16.23 25.86 1.82
N HIS A 163 -15.57 25.86 0.66
CA HIS A 163 -15.51 26.99 -0.26
C HIS A 163 -15.81 26.50 -1.68
N ARG A 164 -17.10 26.25 -1.98
CA ARG A 164 -17.56 25.65 -3.25
C ARG A 164 -17.07 26.39 -4.51
N HIS A 165 -16.87 27.70 -4.41
CA HIS A 165 -16.38 28.53 -5.52
C HIS A 165 -14.87 28.44 -5.75
N ALA A 166 -14.09 28.01 -4.76
CA ALA A 166 -12.63 27.89 -4.84
C ALA A 166 -12.15 26.49 -5.28
N VAL A 167 -13.09 25.59 -5.63
CA VAL A 167 -12.76 24.21 -6.01
C VAL A 167 -11.89 24.19 -7.27
N SER A 168 -10.69 23.62 -7.14
CA SER A 168 -9.77 23.41 -8.25
C SER A 168 -10.18 22.20 -9.09
N TRP A 169 -11.10 22.41 -10.03
CA TRP A 169 -11.60 21.34 -10.91
C TRP A 169 -10.51 20.65 -11.73
N GLN A 170 -9.37 21.31 -11.97
CA GLN A 170 -8.20 20.66 -12.55
C GLN A 170 -7.69 19.51 -11.65
N ALA A 171 -7.48 19.76 -10.35
CA ALA A 171 -7.01 18.74 -9.43
C ALA A 171 -8.06 17.62 -9.26
N VAL A 172 -9.34 17.99 -9.15
CA VAL A 172 -10.41 16.99 -8.98
C VAL A 172 -10.52 16.06 -10.20
N THR A 173 -10.57 16.63 -11.41
CA THR A 173 -10.75 15.83 -12.63
C THR A 173 -9.49 15.02 -12.97
N TRP A 174 -8.29 15.59 -12.81
CA TRP A 174 -7.05 14.83 -13.01
C TRP A 174 -6.82 13.75 -11.96
N GLY A 175 -7.14 13.99 -10.68
CA GLY A 175 -6.95 12.96 -9.66
C GLY A 175 -7.90 11.78 -9.84
N LEU A 176 -9.18 12.04 -10.11
CA LEU A 176 -10.14 10.97 -10.47
C LEU A 176 -9.76 10.29 -11.80
N GLY A 177 -9.25 11.05 -12.77
CA GLY A 177 -8.76 10.53 -14.05
C GLY A 177 -7.54 9.62 -13.91
N LEU A 178 -6.54 10.03 -13.13
CA LEU A 178 -5.34 9.23 -12.84
C LEU A 178 -5.69 7.94 -12.11
N GLN A 179 -6.57 8.02 -11.10
CA GLN A 179 -7.10 6.85 -10.41
C GLN A 179 -7.80 5.89 -11.38
N PHE A 180 -8.66 6.43 -12.26
CA PHE A 180 -9.38 5.63 -13.24
C PHE A 180 -8.46 5.00 -14.28
N VAL A 181 -7.48 5.74 -14.82
CA VAL A 181 -6.50 5.22 -15.78
C VAL A 181 -5.64 4.13 -15.16
N LEU A 182 -5.17 4.33 -13.92
CA LEU A 182 -4.43 3.31 -13.19
C LEU A 182 -5.29 2.08 -12.93
N GLY A 183 -6.53 2.26 -12.48
CA GLY A 183 -7.48 1.18 -12.30
C GLY A 183 -7.72 0.41 -13.61
N LEU A 184 -7.89 1.11 -14.73
CA LEU A 184 -8.11 0.51 -16.04
C LEU A 184 -6.91 -0.36 -16.44
N PHE A 185 -5.70 0.16 -16.25
CA PHE A 185 -4.47 -0.58 -16.49
C PHE A 185 -4.40 -1.84 -15.62
N VAL A 186 -4.56 -1.73 -14.30
CA VAL A 186 -4.37 -2.86 -13.38
C VAL A 186 -5.51 -3.88 -13.42
N ILE A 187 -6.76 -3.42 -13.45
CA ILE A 187 -7.94 -4.27 -13.29
C ILE A 187 -8.44 -4.80 -14.63
N ARG A 188 -8.42 -4.00 -15.71
CA ARG A 188 -9.01 -4.39 -17.01
C ARG A 188 -7.99 -5.05 -17.94
N THR A 189 -6.78 -4.51 -18.04
CA THR A 189 -5.78 -5.04 -19.00
C THR A 189 -5.14 -6.33 -18.49
N GLU A 190 -4.86 -7.28 -19.40
CA GLU A 190 -4.17 -8.52 -19.04
C GLU A 190 -2.74 -8.27 -18.59
N LEU A 191 -2.03 -7.37 -19.28
CA LEU A 191 -0.65 -7.00 -18.94
C LEU A 191 -0.55 -6.41 -17.53
N GLY A 192 -1.43 -5.47 -17.18
CA GLY A 192 -1.45 -4.86 -15.85
C GLY A 192 -1.82 -5.87 -14.76
N PHE A 193 -2.79 -6.75 -15.03
CA PHE A 193 -3.16 -7.81 -14.09
C PHE A 193 -2.01 -8.78 -13.83
N ILE A 194 -1.33 -9.27 -14.89
CA ILE A 194 -0.17 -10.17 -14.75
C ILE A 194 0.96 -9.46 -13.98
N ALA A 195 1.25 -8.20 -14.29
CA ALA A 195 2.29 -7.44 -13.61
C ALA A 195 2.01 -7.25 -12.11
N PHE A 196 0.78 -6.88 -11.74
CA PHE A 196 0.40 -6.68 -10.34
C PHE A 196 0.21 -7.99 -9.58
N GLN A 197 -0.22 -9.06 -10.25
CA GLN A 197 -0.26 -10.40 -9.66
C GLN A 197 1.17 -10.89 -9.37
N TRP A 198 2.09 -10.77 -10.33
CA TRP A 198 3.50 -11.10 -10.13
C TRP A 198 4.11 -10.28 -8.98
N LEU A 199 3.85 -8.97 -8.94
CA LEU A 199 4.33 -8.10 -7.87
C LEU A 199 3.76 -8.53 -6.49
N GLY A 200 2.47 -8.87 -6.44
CA GLY A 200 1.82 -9.40 -5.25
C GLY A 200 2.44 -10.71 -4.77
N ASP A 201 2.72 -11.63 -5.70
CA ASP A 201 3.36 -12.92 -5.41
C ASP A 201 4.79 -12.71 -4.87
N GLN A 202 5.56 -11.78 -5.46
CA GLN A 202 6.89 -11.42 -4.94
C GLN A 202 6.83 -10.86 -3.53
N ILE A 203 5.86 -9.98 -3.25
CA ILE A 203 5.66 -9.45 -1.89
C ILE A 203 5.27 -10.58 -0.94
N HIS A 204 4.37 -11.50 -1.33
CA HIS A 204 4.00 -12.65 -0.50
C HIS A 204 5.20 -13.55 -0.18
N ILE A 205 6.03 -13.87 -1.18
CA ILE A 205 7.28 -14.63 -0.97
C ILE A 205 8.22 -13.87 -0.03
N PHE A 206 8.42 -12.58 -0.27
CA PHE A 206 9.27 -11.74 0.58
C PHE A 206 8.81 -11.75 2.05
N LEU A 207 7.50 -11.65 2.30
CA LEU A 207 6.95 -11.68 3.66
C LEU A 207 7.07 -13.06 4.30
N SER A 208 7.05 -14.13 3.50
CA SER A 208 7.22 -15.51 3.98
C SER A 208 8.59 -15.73 4.65
N TYR A 209 9.62 -14.96 4.32
CA TYR A 209 10.93 -15.04 4.98
C TYR A 209 10.87 -14.67 6.47
N THR A 210 9.86 -13.92 6.89
CA THR A 210 9.61 -13.63 8.31
C THR A 210 9.36 -14.90 9.13
N THR A 211 8.85 -15.97 8.50
CA THR A 211 8.58 -17.24 9.20
C THR A 211 9.85 -17.83 9.80
N ALA A 212 11.01 -17.70 9.15
CA ALA A 212 12.28 -18.18 9.68
C ALA A 212 12.69 -17.44 10.96
N GLY A 213 12.55 -16.10 10.96
CA GLY A 213 12.89 -15.28 12.13
C GLY A 213 11.91 -15.47 13.29
N SER A 214 10.61 -15.50 13.00
CA SER A 214 9.56 -15.70 14.00
C SER A 214 9.57 -17.11 14.59
N ALA A 215 9.81 -18.15 13.79
CA ALA A 215 9.93 -19.52 14.27
C ALA A 215 11.14 -19.71 15.19
N PHE A 216 12.25 -19.02 14.92
CA PHE A 216 13.41 -19.02 15.82
C PHE A 216 13.10 -18.36 17.17
N VAL A 217 12.39 -17.22 17.17
CA VAL A 217 12.11 -16.45 18.40
C VAL A 217 10.98 -17.04 19.23
N PHE A 218 9.89 -17.50 18.59
CA PHE A 218 8.66 -17.92 19.26
C PHE A 218 8.38 -19.43 19.17
N GLY A 219 9.13 -20.18 18.35
CA GLY A 219 8.86 -21.59 18.06
C GLY A 219 7.81 -21.79 16.97
N GLU A 220 7.88 -22.92 16.25
CA GLU A 220 7.02 -23.17 15.08
C GLU A 220 5.53 -23.30 15.41
N ALA A 221 5.18 -23.89 16.55
CA ALA A 221 3.79 -24.13 16.93
C ALA A 221 3.02 -22.81 17.09
N LEU A 222 3.60 -21.83 17.81
CA LEU A 222 2.96 -20.54 18.02
C LEU A 222 2.81 -19.73 16.73
N VAL A 223 3.78 -19.81 15.82
CA VAL A 223 3.74 -19.08 14.54
C VAL A 223 2.67 -19.63 13.59
N LYS A 224 2.35 -20.93 13.65
CA LYS A 224 1.31 -21.55 12.81
C LYS A 224 -0.11 -21.35 13.34
N ASP A 225 -0.30 -21.46 14.65
CA ASP A 225 -1.64 -21.51 15.25
C ASP A 225 -2.12 -20.17 15.82
N VAL A 226 -1.19 -19.25 16.16
CA VAL A 226 -1.53 -18.02 16.87
C VAL A 226 -1.25 -16.79 16.01
N PHE A 227 -2.35 -16.10 15.68
CA PHE A 227 -2.38 -14.87 14.89
C PHE A 227 -1.29 -13.85 15.28
N ALA A 228 -1.13 -13.55 16.57
CA ALA A 228 -0.20 -12.51 17.04
C ALA A 228 1.26 -12.84 16.69
N PHE A 229 1.65 -14.12 16.78
CA PHE A 229 3.01 -14.58 16.49
C PHE A 229 3.27 -14.80 15.00
N GLN A 230 2.21 -14.90 14.19
CA GLN A 230 2.34 -14.95 12.73
C GLN A 230 2.44 -13.55 12.12
N VAL A 231 1.58 -12.63 12.53
CA VAL A 231 1.35 -11.39 11.79
C VAL A 231 2.18 -10.20 12.31
N LEU A 232 2.33 -10.06 13.62
CA LEU A 232 3.09 -8.94 14.19
C LEU A 232 4.58 -8.95 13.78
N PRO A 233 5.27 -10.11 13.68
CA PRO A 233 6.65 -10.12 13.21
C PRO A 233 6.82 -9.65 11.76
N ILE A 234 5.79 -9.81 10.91
CA ILE A 234 5.82 -9.35 9.51
C ILE A 234 5.97 -7.83 9.47
N ILE A 235 5.29 -7.13 10.38
CA ILE A 235 5.37 -5.67 10.51
C ILE A 235 6.81 -5.26 10.89
N VAL A 236 7.42 -5.96 11.85
CA VAL A 236 8.81 -5.71 12.27
C VAL A 236 9.76 -5.89 11.09
N PHE A 237 9.68 -7.02 10.40
CA PHE A 237 10.53 -7.33 9.26
C PHE A 237 10.38 -6.31 8.13
N PHE A 238 9.15 -5.94 7.79
CA PHE A 238 8.88 -4.94 6.75
C PHE A 238 9.43 -3.57 7.13
N SER A 239 9.27 -3.13 8.39
CA SER A 239 9.83 -1.87 8.87
C SER A 239 11.37 -1.83 8.80
N CYS A 240 12.06 -2.95 9.11
CA CYS A 240 13.51 -3.07 8.91
C CYS A 240 13.91 -2.83 7.46
N VAL A 241 13.21 -3.48 6.52
CA VAL A 241 13.51 -3.36 5.09
C VAL A 241 13.18 -1.98 4.57
N MET A 242 12.06 -1.40 4.97
CA MET A 242 11.73 -0.02 4.61
C MET A 242 12.81 0.96 5.07
N SER A 243 13.29 0.84 6.31
CA SER A 243 14.39 1.66 6.82
C SER A 243 15.66 1.55 5.97
N VAL A 244 15.99 0.33 5.52
CA VAL A 244 17.08 0.11 4.54
C VAL A 244 16.82 0.81 3.22
N LEU A 245 15.62 0.65 2.66
CA LEU A 245 15.29 1.23 1.36
C LEU A 245 15.29 2.78 1.42
N TYR A 246 14.93 3.36 2.57
CA TYR A 246 15.10 4.79 2.86
C TYR A 246 16.58 5.17 3.00
N TYR A 247 17.38 4.40 3.74
CA TYR A 247 18.82 4.65 3.87
C TYR A 247 19.54 4.60 2.51
N MET A 248 19.14 3.67 1.62
CA MET A 248 19.69 3.53 0.27
C MET A 248 19.22 4.60 -0.72
N GLY A 249 18.21 5.40 -0.38
CA GLY A 249 17.65 6.42 -1.27
C GLY A 249 16.61 5.91 -2.27
N LEU A 250 16.26 4.61 -2.25
CA LEU A 250 15.34 4.02 -3.22
C LEU A 250 13.90 4.53 -3.00
N MET A 251 13.44 4.56 -1.74
CA MET A 251 12.08 5.02 -1.43
C MET A 251 11.90 6.49 -1.79
N GLN A 252 12.87 7.34 -1.48
CA GLN A 252 12.84 8.76 -1.84
C GLN A 252 12.76 8.92 -3.36
N TRP A 253 13.53 8.13 -4.10
CA TRP A 253 13.50 8.15 -5.55
C TRP A 253 12.11 7.76 -6.10
N VAL A 254 11.51 6.67 -5.61
CA VAL A 254 10.16 6.23 -6.03
C VAL A 254 9.11 7.28 -5.70
N ILE A 255 9.09 7.76 -4.45
CA ILE A 255 8.10 8.72 -3.96
C ILE A 255 8.20 10.04 -4.74
N LEU A 256 9.40 10.53 -5.02
CA LEU A 256 9.59 11.75 -5.82
C LEU A 256 9.08 11.60 -7.24
N LYS A 257 9.22 10.43 -7.87
CA LYS A 257 8.72 10.19 -9.22
C LYS A 257 7.20 10.19 -9.28
N ILE A 258 6.57 9.50 -8.33
CA ILE A 258 5.11 9.47 -8.21
C ILE A 258 4.58 10.87 -7.89
N SER A 259 5.21 11.57 -6.93
CA SER A 259 4.87 12.94 -6.56
C SER A 259 4.97 13.89 -7.75
N TRP A 260 6.06 13.82 -8.52
CA TRP A 260 6.27 14.65 -9.70
C TRP A 260 5.18 14.42 -10.76
N LEU A 261 4.79 13.16 -11.00
CA LEU A 261 3.73 12.83 -11.94
C LEU A 261 2.38 13.43 -11.51
N MET A 262 2.02 13.29 -10.23
CA MET A 262 0.78 13.86 -9.69
C MET A 262 0.83 15.40 -9.67
N GLN A 263 1.96 16.00 -9.33
CA GLN A 263 2.11 17.45 -9.25
C GLN A 263 1.91 18.11 -10.62
N ILE A 264 2.53 17.57 -11.67
CA ILE A 264 2.40 18.11 -13.04
C ILE A 264 0.96 18.04 -13.54
N THR A 265 0.28 16.94 -13.28
CA THR A 265 -1.06 16.70 -13.79
C THR A 265 -2.11 17.49 -13.01
N MET A 266 -2.02 17.46 -11.68
CA MET A 266 -3.05 18.03 -10.79
C MET A 266 -2.82 19.51 -10.43
N GLY A 267 -1.60 20.03 -10.59
CA GLY A 267 -1.26 21.42 -10.26
C GLY A 267 -1.29 21.74 -8.76
N THR A 268 -1.15 20.72 -7.92
CA THR A 268 -1.06 20.78 -6.45
C THR A 268 0.35 21.19 -6.01
N THR A 269 0.52 21.56 -4.73
CA THR A 269 1.85 21.97 -4.23
C THR A 269 2.76 20.77 -4.01
N ALA A 270 4.08 20.94 -4.13
CA ALA A 270 5.02 19.83 -3.96
C ALA A 270 4.91 19.17 -2.58
N THR A 271 4.69 19.94 -1.51
CA THR A 271 4.66 19.44 -0.13
C THR A 271 3.47 18.52 0.12
N GLU A 272 2.26 18.94 -0.25
CA GLU A 272 1.06 18.12 -0.07
C GLU A 272 1.10 16.87 -0.97
N THR A 273 1.58 17.02 -2.20
CA THR A 273 1.66 15.94 -3.18
C THR A 273 2.69 14.89 -2.76
N LEU A 274 3.83 15.34 -2.23
CA LEU A 274 4.89 14.47 -1.73
C LEU A 274 4.43 13.66 -0.52
N SER A 275 3.70 14.28 0.40
CA SER A 275 3.14 13.57 1.56
C SER A 275 2.15 12.50 1.12
N VAL A 276 1.25 12.81 0.19
CA VAL A 276 0.27 11.83 -0.34
C VAL A 276 0.96 10.72 -1.15
N ALA A 277 2.00 11.02 -1.93
CA ALA A 277 2.80 10.01 -2.61
C ALA A 277 3.54 9.09 -1.61
N GLY A 278 4.05 9.65 -0.51
CA GLY A 278 4.69 8.89 0.56
C GLY A 278 3.73 7.91 1.24
N ASN A 279 2.49 8.34 1.48
CA ASN A 279 1.42 7.55 2.09
C ASN A 279 1.07 6.25 1.33
N ILE A 280 1.49 6.08 0.07
CA ILE A 280 1.37 4.80 -0.66
C ILE A 280 2.21 3.70 0.01
N PHE A 281 3.33 4.06 0.62
CA PHE A 281 4.31 3.12 1.16
C PHE A 281 4.47 3.21 2.67
N VAL A 282 4.39 4.42 3.23
CA VAL A 282 4.57 4.67 4.66
C VAL A 282 3.26 5.05 5.34
N SER A 283 3.26 4.94 6.67
CA SER A 283 2.07 5.20 7.48
C SER A 283 1.70 6.68 7.53
N GLN A 284 0.45 6.95 7.93
CA GLN A 284 -0.12 8.29 8.15
C GLN A 284 0.70 9.19 9.10
N THR A 285 1.52 8.61 9.98
CA THR A 285 2.42 9.34 10.89
C THR A 285 3.83 9.55 10.33
N GLU A 286 4.23 8.72 9.37
CA GLU A 286 5.57 8.72 8.78
C GLU A 286 5.64 9.59 7.52
N ALA A 287 4.59 9.60 6.70
CA ALA A 287 4.54 10.44 5.50
C ALA A 287 4.71 11.94 5.79
N PRO A 288 4.15 12.51 6.88
CA PRO A 288 4.42 13.91 7.25
C PRO A 288 5.89 14.20 7.63
N LEU A 289 6.69 13.19 7.97
CA LEU A 289 8.12 13.38 8.26
C LEU A 289 8.89 13.85 7.02
N LEU A 290 8.46 13.42 5.83
CA LEU A 290 9.04 13.81 4.54
C LEU A 290 8.91 15.31 4.26
N ILE A 291 7.95 15.95 4.91
CA ILE A 291 7.63 17.38 4.76
C ILE A 291 7.71 18.14 6.09
N ARG A 292 8.33 17.56 7.11
CA ARG A 292 8.44 18.13 8.46
C ARG A 292 8.82 19.62 8.48
N PRO A 293 9.84 20.10 7.74
CA PRO A 293 10.21 21.52 7.80
C PRO A 293 9.14 22.46 7.23
N TYR A 294 8.23 21.96 6.39
CA TYR A 294 7.22 22.76 5.70
C TYR A 294 5.86 22.76 6.42
N LEU A 295 5.57 21.75 7.26
CA LEU A 295 4.28 21.59 7.95
C LEU A 295 3.84 22.82 8.76
N ALA A 296 4.78 23.59 9.32
CA ALA A 296 4.47 24.78 10.08
C ALA A 296 3.87 25.90 9.21
N ASP A 297 4.29 25.98 7.95
CA ASP A 297 3.96 27.05 7.02
C ASP A 297 2.88 26.69 6.00
N MET A 298 2.41 25.43 6.01
CA MET A 298 1.37 24.93 5.11
C MET A 298 -0.01 25.54 5.39
N THR A 299 -0.79 25.78 4.34
CA THR A 299 -2.17 26.26 4.47
C THR A 299 -3.07 25.19 5.10
N LEU A 300 -4.28 25.58 5.52
CA LEU A 300 -5.25 24.60 6.05
C LEU A 300 -5.72 23.59 5.00
N SER A 301 -5.73 23.95 3.71
CA SER A 301 -6.07 23.01 2.63
C SER A 301 -4.96 21.99 2.43
N GLU A 302 -3.70 22.44 2.41
CA GLU A 302 -2.55 21.54 2.30
C GLU A 302 -2.47 20.56 3.49
N VAL A 303 -2.73 21.04 4.71
CA VAL A 303 -2.82 20.16 5.91
C VAL A 303 -3.99 19.18 5.79
N HIS A 304 -5.15 19.61 5.28
CA HIS A 304 -6.29 18.71 5.06
C HIS A 304 -5.94 17.61 4.04
N VAL A 305 -5.16 17.92 3.00
CA VAL A 305 -4.63 16.94 2.04
C VAL A 305 -3.69 15.94 2.71
N VAL A 306 -2.74 16.40 3.52
CA VAL A 306 -1.82 15.53 4.28
C VAL A 306 -2.59 14.54 5.15
N MET A 307 -3.59 15.03 5.90
CA MET A 307 -4.41 14.20 6.77
C MET A 307 -5.29 13.22 5.97
N THR A 308 -5.95 13.70 4.91
CA THR A 308 -6.80 12.88 4.04
C THR A 308 -6.00 11.77 3.36
N GLY A 309 -4.80 12.08 2.87
CA GLY A 309 -3.88 11.11 2.29
C GLY A 309 -3.52 9.99 3.26
N GLY A 310 -3.23 10.33 4.52
CA GLY A 310 -2.92 9.34 5.55
C GLY A 310 -4.11 8.43 5.90
N TYR A 311 -5.34 8.95 5.89
CA TYR A 311 -6.54 8.13 6.12
C TYR A 311 -6.96 7.30 4.90
N ALA A 312 -6.64 7.77 3.69
CA ALA A 312 -7.06 7.14 2.44
C ALA A 312 -6.21 5.91 2.08
N THR A 313 -4.97 5.84 2.55
CA THR A 313 -4.04 4.76 2.22
C THR A 313 -3.76 3.85 3.41
N ILE A 314 -3.06 2.74 3.14
CA ILE A 314 -2.48 1.87 4.17
C ILE A 314 -0.96 1.90 4.06
N ALA A 315 -0.27 1.63 5.16
CA ALA A 315 1.17 1.48 5.20
C ALA A 315 1.58 0.14 4.56
N GLY A 316 2.72 0.13 3.87
CA GLY A 316 3.29 -1.09 3.33
C GLY A 316 3.59 -2.15 4.41
N SER A 317 3.89 -1.72 5.64
CA SER A 317 4.13 -2.63 6.77
C SER A 317 2.88 -3.42 7.18
N LEU A 318 1.69 -2.85 6.97
CA LEU A 318 0.41 -3.50 7.26
C LEU A 318 -0.15 -4.25 6.05
N LEU A 319 0.27 -3.88 4.83
CA LEU A 319 -0.06 -4.62 3.62
C LEU A 319 0.26 -6.11 3.79
N GLY A 320 1.43 -6.43 4.34
CA GLY A 320 1.84 -7.82 4.53
C GLY A 320 1.00 -8.60 5.54
N ALA A 321 0.46 -7.92 6.55
CA ALA A 321 -0.47 -8.51 7.51
C ALA A 321 -1.82 -8.85 6.85
N TYR A 322 -2.33 -7.99 5.98
CA TYR A 322 -3.58 -8.28 5.27
C TYR A 322 -3.38 -9.38 4.22
N ILE A 323 -2.23 -9.42 3.57
CA ILE A 323 -1.87 -10.51 2.64
C ILE A 323 -1.79 -11.85 3.39
N SER A 324 -1.25 -11.89 4.60
CA SER A 324 -1.19 -13.14 5.39
C SER A 324 -2.57 -13.62 5.85
N PHE A 325 -3.58 -12.74 5.90
CA PHE A 325 -4.99 -13.13 6.03
C PHE A 325 -5.57 -13.79 4.77
N GLY A 326 -4.82 -13.86 3.68
CA GLY A 326 -5.29 -14.40 2.40
C GLY A 326 -6.06 -13.37 1.57
N ILE A 327 -5.97 -12.08 1.89
CA ILE A 327 -6.47 -11.02 1.03
C ILE A 327 -5.57 -10.90 -0.20
N ASP A 328 -6.18 -10.65 -1.36
CA ASP A 328 -5.45 -10.58 -2.62
C ASP A 328 -4.45 -9.41 -2.63
N ALA A 329 -3.16 -9.75 -2.72
CA ALA A 329 -2.07 -8.78 -2.71
C ALA A 329 -2.18 -7.79 -3.88
N SER A 330 -2.57 -8.28 -5.07
CA SER A 330 -2.67 -7.44 -6.26
C SER A 330 -3.71 -6.33 -6.09
N SER A 331 -4.86 -6.66 -5.50
CA SER A 331 -5.94 -5.72 -5.19
C SER A 331 -5.54 -4.69 -4.13
N LEU A 332 -4.83 -5.12 -3.07
CA LEU A 332 -4.38 -4.20 -2.03
C LEU A 332 -3.33 -3.21 -2.52
N ILE A 333 -2.35 -3.67 -3.32
CA ILE A 333 -1.32 -2.80 -3.92
C ILE A 333 -1.98 -1.80 -4.88
N ALA A 334 -2.90 -2.28 -5.72
CA ALA A 334 -3.66 -1.42 -6.63
C ALA A 334 -4.45 -0.35 -5.86
N ALA A 335 -5.17 -0.75 -4.81
CA ALA A 335 -5.96 0.15 -3.97
C ALA A 335 -5.10 1.24 -3.33
N SER A 336 -3.92 0.89 -2.79
CA SER A 336 -2.99 1.86 -2.18
C SER A 336 -2.47 2.89 -3.19
N VAL A 337 -2.08 2.47 -4.39
CA VAL A 337 -1.56 3.39 -5.42
C VAL A 337 -2.69 4.26 -6.00
N MET A 338 -3.89 3.70 -6.19
CA MET A 338 -5.07 4.42 -6.67
C MET A 338 -5.60 5.45 -5.66
N ALA A 339 -5.45 5.18 -4.36
CA ALA A 339 -5.89 6.07 -3.29
C ALA A 339 -5.16 7.42 -3.28
N ALA A 340 -3.89 7.48 -3.67
CA ALA A 340 -3.10 8.72 -3.64
C ALA A 340 -3.67 9.86 -4.52
N PRO A 341 -3.86 9.69 -5.85
CA PRO A 341 -4.46 10.74 -6.67
C PRO A 341 -5.93 11.01 -6.31
N CYS A 342 -6.67 10.01 -5.84
CA CYS A 342 -8.05 10.17 -5.36
C CYS A 342 -8.11 11.02 -4.08
N ALA A 343 -7.19 10.82 -3.14
CA ALA A 343 -7.11 11.58 -1.90
C ALA A 343 -6.83 13.06 -2.16
N LEU A 344 -5.92 13.38 -3.08
CA LEU A 344 -5.68 14.75 -3.53
C LEU A 344 -6.95 15.37 -4.15
N ALA A 345 -7.62 14.65 -5.05
CA ALA A 345 -8.85 15.12 -5.70
C ALA A 345 -9.97 15.41 -4.68
N LEU A 346 -10.30 14.43 -3.83
CA LEU A 346 -11.41 14.56 -2.89
C LEU A 346 -11.10 15.53 -1.76
N SER A 347 -9.84 15.61 -1.31
CA SER A 347 -9.43 16.63 -0.34
C SER A 347 -9.57 18.04 -0.92
N LYS A 348 -9.10 18.29 -2.15
CA LYS A 348 -9.26 19.60 -2.81
C LYS A 348 -10.71 19.91 -3.20
N LEU A 349 -11.57 18.90 -3.35
CA LEU A 349 -13.00 19.09 -3.49
C LEU A 349 -13.65 19.57 -2.18
N VAL A 350 -13.32 18.91 -1.07
CA VAL A 350 -13.94 19.13 0.25
C VAL A 350 -13.38 20.38 0.93
N TYR A 351 -12.06 20.55 0.91
CA TYR A 351 -11.35 21.68 1.49
C TYR A 351 -10.41 22.30 0.44
N PRO A 352 -10.96 23.07 -0.51
CA PRO A 352 -10.15 23.69 -1.56
C PRO A 352 -9.19 24.76 -1.05
N GLU A 353 -8.19 25.05 -1.87
CA GLU A 353 -7.19 26.07 -1.60
C GLU A 353 -7.82 27.47 -1.69
N ALA A 354 -7.97 28.14 -0.55
CA ALA A 354 -8.50 29.50 -0.47
C ALA A 354 -7.42 30.55 -0.17
N GLU A 355 -6.27 30.10 0.35
CA GLU A 355 -5.13 30.93 0.72
C GLU A 355 -4.02 30.78 -0.32
N GLU A 356 -3.21 31.81 -0.54
CA GLU A 356 -2.03 31.66 -1.37
C GLU A 356 -0.98 30.83 -0.62
N SER A 357 -0.70 29.63 -1.11
CA SER A 357 0.38 28.81 -0.56
C SER A 357 1.72 29.50 -0.76
N LYS A 358 2.50 29.60 0.34
CA LYS A 358 3.88 30.10 0.33
C LYS A 358 4.79 29.27 -0.59
N PHE A 359 4.41 28.02 -0.85
CA PHE A 359 5.16 27.08 -1.68
C PHE A 359 4.79 27.16 -3.17
N ARG A 360 3.72 27.87 -3.53
CA ARG A 360 3.30 28.04 -4.93
C ARG A 360 4.17 29.03 -5.68
N SER A 361 4.58 30.14 -5.05
CA SER A 361 5.28 31.26 -5.70
C SER A 361 6.80 31.07 -5.85
N GLU A 362 7.42 30.27 -4.97
CA GLU A 362 8.77 29.73 -5.23
C GLU A 362 8.78 28.82 -6.47
N GLU A 363 7.68 28.10 -6.72
CA GLU A 363 7.48 27.28 -7.93
C GLU A 363 7.05 28.10 -9.16
N VAL A 364 6.22 29.15 -9.03
CA VAL A 364 5.72 29.96 -10.17
C VAL A 364 6.78 30.90 -10.76
N ARG A 365 7.82 31.29 -9.99
CA ARG A 365 9.03 31.89 -10.58
C ARG A 365 9.76 30.95 -11.55
N LEU A 366 9.46 29.64 -11.55
CA LEU A 366 9.93 28.68 -12.56
C LEU A 366 9.02 28.59 -13.81
N SER A 367 7.82 29.20 -13.84
CA SER A 367 6.83 28.96 -14.91
C SER A 367 6.70 30.05 -15.97
N TYR A 368 7.16 31.30 -15.76
CA TYR A 368 7.08 32.37 -16.78
C TYR A 368 8.43 32.97 -17.21
N GLY A 369 9.52 32.25 -17.00
CA GLY A 369 10.85 32.63 -17.47
C GLY A 369 11.78 31.43 -17.45
N VAL A 370 11.78 30.68 -18.54
CA VAL A 370 12.60 29.47 -18.75
C VAL A 370 14.09 29.75 -18.45
N PRO A 371 14.89 28.87 -17.81
CA PRO A 371 14.60 27.47 -17.49
C PRO A 371 14.94 26.98 -16.06
N LEU A 372 14.23 25.92 -15.67
CA LEU A 372 14.63 24.78 -14.81
C LEU A 372 15.99 24.13 -15.19
N LEU A 373 16.92 24.82 -15.87
CA LEU A 373 18.18 24.25 -16.34
C LEU A 373 19.39 24.63 -15.49
N LYS A 374 19.31 25.59 -14.56
CA LYS A 374 20.52 26.12 -13.89
C LYS A 374 20.57 26.12 -12.35
N PRO A 375 19.64 25.45 -11.65
CA PRO A 375 20.10 24.67 -10.48
C PRO A 375 19.67 23.20 -10.52
N TYR A 376 18.76 22.80 -11.40
CA TYR A 376 18.29 21.41 -11.50
C TYR A 376 19.27 20.46 -12.22
N LEU A 377 20.26 20.98 -12.96
CA LEU A 377 21.22 20.17 -13.74
C LEU A 377 22.64 20.11 -13.17
N ALA A 378 22.98 20.94 -12.19
CA ALA A 378 24.28 20.83 -11.50
C ALA A 378 24.24 19.88 -10.29
N VAL A 379 23.07 19.37 -9.87
CA VAL A 379 22.97 18.65 -8.60
C VAL A 379 21.99 17.47 -8.55
N TRP A 380 22.03 16.60 -9.56
CA TRP A 380 21.54 15.23 -9.33
C TRP A 380 22.60 14.40 -8.62
N GLY A 381 22.58 14.56 -7.30
CA GLY A 381 23.32 13.75 -6.35
C GLY A 381 23.02 14.05 -4.88
N MET A 382 22.79 15.31 -4.46
CA MET A 382 22.79 15.62 -3.02
C MET A 382 21.78 16.63 -2.42
N PRO A 383 21.37 17.78 -2.99
CA PRO A 383 20.72 18.81 -2.17
C PRO A 383 19.22 18.58 -1.96
N MET A 384 18.48 17.99 -2.91
CA MET A 384 17.05 17.72 -2.70
C MET A 384 16.81 16.42 -1.92
N ILE A 385 17.66 15.40 -2.11
CA ILE A 385 17.68 14.21 -1.23
C ILE A 385 18.10 14.60 0.19
N ALA A 386 19.00 15.59 0.35
CA ALA A 386 19.40 16.16 1.65
C ALA A 386 18.36 17.14 2.25
N ALA A 387 17.36 17.58 1.48
CA ALA A 387 16.30 18.48 1.96
C ALA A 387 15.01 17.75 2.37
N LEU A 388 14.83 16.48 1.96
CA LEU A 388 13.62 15.66 2.20
C LEU A 388 13.58 14.96 3.58
N GLY A 389 14.37 15.45 4.53
CA GLY A 389 14.57 14.91 5.87
C GLY A 389 15.84 15.53 6.45
N PRO A 390 16.03 15.56 7.78
CA PRO A 390 17.17 16.24 8.38
C PRO A 390 18.47 15.70 7.79
N ASN A 391 19.49 16.54 7.71
CA ASN A 391 20.87 16.24 7.31
C ASN A 391 21.58 15.17 8.18
N ASN A 392 20.84 14.33 8.90
CA ASN A 392 21.35 13.11 9.47
C ASN A 392 21.04 11.97 8.50
N ARG A 393 22.09 11.31 8.02
CA ARG A 393 21.95 9.86 7.89
C ARG A 393 21.76 9.37 9.33
N ASP A 394 20.51 9.23 9.78
CA ASP A 394 20.23 8.79 11.15
C ASP A 394 20.88 7.43 11.44
N ALA A 395 21.24 6.69 10.37
CA ALA A 395 22.12 5.54 10.41
C ALA A 395 23.46 5.82 9.70
N GLN A 396 24.59 5.46 10.32
CA GLN A 396 25.93 5.55 9.75
C GLN A 396 26.20 4.47 8.70
N ASN A 397 25.50 3.34 8.80
CA ASN A 397 25.66 2.20 7.91
C ASN A 397 24.34 1.42 7.74
N LEU A 398 24.33 0.48 6.79
CA LEU A 398 23.17 -0.34 6.46
C LEU A 398 22.63 -1.15 7.66
N VAL A 399 23.53 -1.62 8.53
CA VAL A 399 23.19 -2.43 9.71
C VAL A 399 22.49 -1.57 10.77
N GLU A 400 22.94 -0.34 10.95
CA GLU A 400 22.28 0.63 11.83
C GLU A 400 20.89 1.00 11.28
N ALA A 401 20.74 1.15 9.96
CA ALA A 401 19.43 1.39 9.35
C ALA A 401 18.48 0.22 9.58
N LEU A 402 18.95 -1.03 9.41
CA LEU A 402 18.20 -2.25 9.73
C LEU A 402 17.75 -2.26 11.21
N SER A 403 18.70 -2.04 12.13
CA SER A 403 18.46 -2.09 13.57
C SER A 403 17.49 -0.98 14.03
N SER A 404 17.66 0.24 13.50
CA SER A 404 16.77 1.37 13.79
C SER A 404 15.34 1.11 13.29
N GLY A 405 15.18 0.53 12.10
CA GLY A 405 13.88 0.13 11.57
C GLY A 405 13.19 -0.93 12.46
N ALA A 406 13.96 -1.92 12.95
CA ALA A 406 13.46 -2.91 13.89
C ALA A 406 12.99 -2.26 15.20
N ALA A 407 13.80 -1.39 15.79
CA ALA A 407 13.48 -0.70 17.04
C ALA A 407 12.26 0.22 16.91
N ALA A 408 12.15 0.97 15.82
CA ALA A 408 11.00 1.83 15.54
C ALA A 408 9.68 1.04 15.44
N SER A 409 9.74 -0.17 14.87
CA SER A 409 8.58 -1.04 14.70
C SER A 409 8.00 -1.58 16.02
N VAL A 410 8.79 -1.65 17.09
CA VAL A 410 8.33 -2.14 18.41
C VAL A 410 7.14 -1.32 18.90
N LYS A 411 7.23 0.01 18.80
CA LYS A 411 6.13 0.90 19.20
C LYS A 411 4.89 0.71 18.31
N VAL A 412 5.09 0.52 17.00
CA VAL A 412 4.01 0.29 16.04
C VAL A 412 3.28 -1.01 16.37
N VAL A 413 4.01 -2.10 16.55
CA VAL A 413 3.48 -3.42 16.90
C VAL A 413 2.77 -3.41 18.25
N ALA A 414 3.38 -2.81 19.27
CA ALA A 414 2.77 -2.69 20.60
C ALA A 414 1.45 -1.90 20.55
N ASN A 415 1.41 -0.79 19.80
CA ASN A 415 0.20 0.00 19.62
C ASN A 415 -0.89 -0.80 18.90
N ILE A 416 -0.54 -1.54 17.84
CA ILE A 416 -1.51 -2.37 17.12
C ILE A 416 -2.08 -3.46 18.02
N ALA A 417 -1.22 -4.23 18.70
CA ALA A 417 -1.66 -5.30 19.59
C ALA A 417 -2.56 -4.76 20.71
N THR A 418 -2.16 -3.67 21.35
CA THR A 418 -2.94 -3.03 22.43
C THR A 418 -4.28 -2.51 21.92
N ASN A 419 -4.29 -1.83 20.77
CA ASN A 419 -5.52 -1.33 20.16
C ASN A 419 -6.45 -2.46 19.76
N LEU A 420 -5.95 -3.55 19.16
CA LEU A 420 -6.78 -4.71 18.81
C LEU A 420 -7.43 -5.33 20.04
N ILE A 421 -6.67 -5.55 21.11
CA ILE A 421 -7.20 -6.10 22.37
C ILE A 421 -8.30 -5.17 22.92
N ALA A 422 -8.00 -3.86 23.02
CA ALA A 422 -8.94 -2.89 23.57
C ALA A 422 -10.22 -2.78 22.73
N PHE A 423 -10.11 -2.63 21.40
CA PHE A 423 -11.27 -2.44 20.53
C PHE A 423 -12.11 -3.70 20.37
N LEU A 424 -11.51 -4.89 20.33
CA LEU A 424 -12.28 -6.14 20.31
C LEU A 424 -13.01 -6.37 21.63
N ALA A 425 -12.39 -6.05 22.77
CA ALA A 425 -13.05 -6.11 24.06
C ALA A 425 -14.21 -5.10 24.16
N VAL A 426 -14.00 -3.87 23.70
CA VAL A 426 -15.05 -2.84 23.63
C VAL A 426 -16.18 -3.25 22.68
N LEU A 427 -15.87 -3.82 21.52
CA LEU A 427 -16.88 -4.33 20.60
C LEU A 427 -17.70 -5.46 21.24
N ALA A 428 -17.04 -6.41 21.90
CA ALA A 428 -17.73 -7.49 22.61
C ALA A 428 -18.64 -6.95 23.72
N PHE A 429 -18.17 -5.96 24.48
CA PHE A 429 -18.97 -5.27 25.49
C PHE A 429 -20.17 -4.55 24.88
N ILE A 430 -19.98 -3.77 23.81
CA ILE A 430 -21.06 -3.08 23.10
C ILE A 430 -22.07 -4.09 22.56
N ASN A 431 -21.62 -5.20 21.97
CA ASN A 431 -22.50 -6.25 21.48
C ASN A 431 -23.29 -6.92 22.59
N ALA A 432 -22.69 -7.19 23.75
CA ALA A 432 -23.40 -7.71 24.90
C ALA A 432 -24.45 -6.71 25.43
N ALA A 433 -24.08 -5.43 25.53
CA ALA A 433 -24.99 -4.36 25.95
C ALA A 433 -26.15 -4.16 24.97
N LEU A 434 -25.86 -4.14 23.66
CA LEU A 434 -26.88 -4.05 22.61
C LEU A 434 -27.78 -5.27 22.57
N SER A 435 -27.24 -6.47 22.76
CA SER A 435 -28.04 -7.69 22.85
C SER A 435 -28.99 -7.65 24.04
N TRP A 436 -28.51 -7.17 25.19
CA TRP A 436 -29.34 -6.93 26.39
C TRP A 436 -30.43 -5.88 26.13
N LEU A 437 -30.09 -4.73 25.53
CA LEU A 437 -31.05 -3.69 25.17
C LEU A 437 -32.07 -4.18 24.12
N GLY A 438 -31.63 -4.96 23.14
CA GLY A 438 -32.48 -5.55 22.10
C GLY A 438 -33.49 -6.53 22.69
N ALA A 439 -33.07 -7.34 23.68
CA ALA A 439 -33.97 -8.24 24.39
C ALA A 439 -35.10 -7.50 25.15
N LEU A 440 -34.88 -6.25 25.60
CA LEU A 440 -35.93 -5.45 26.24
C LEU A 440 -37.04 -5.02 25.27
N VAL A 441 -36.77 -4.99 23.96
CA VAL A 441 -37.70 -4.59 22.90
C VAL A 441 -38.04 -5.73 21.93
N ASP A 442 -37.80 -6.98 22.36
CA ASP A 442 -38.05 -8.22 21.58
C ASP A 442 -37.29 -8.28 20.23
N ILE A 443 -36.09 -7.70 20.18
CA ILE A 443 -35.15 -7.79 19.04
C ILE A 443 -33.96 -8.67 19.47
N PRO A 444 -34.06 -10.00 19.35
CA PRO A 444 -32.99 -10.90 19.75
C PRO A 444 -31.77 -10.77 18.82
N GLY A 445 -30.58 -10.76 19.41
CA GLY A 445 -29.31 -10.76 18.65
C GLY A 445 -28.91 -9.41 18.06
N LEU A 446 -29.43 -8.30 18.60
CA LEU A 446 -28.98 -6.96 18.24
C LEU A 446 -27.47 -6.82 18.53
N SER A 447 -26.69 -6.51 17.50
CA SER A 447 -25.26 -6.29 17.58
C SER A 447 -24.88 -4.99 16.87
N PHE A 448 -23.70 -4.48 17.19
CA PHE A 448 -23.12 -3.32 16.52
C PHE A 448 -22.98 -3.57 15.02
N GLN A 449 -22.52 -4.77 14.64
CA GLN A 449 -22.43 -5.18 13.24
C GLN A 449 -23.81 -5.13 12.58
N LEU A 450 -24.84 -5.68 13.21
CA LEU A 450 -26.20 -5.67 12.66
C LEU A 450 -26.69 -4.23 12.42
N ILE A 451 -26.45 -3.30 13.36
CA ILE A 451 -26.79 -1.88 13.17
C ILE A 451 -26.04 -1.31 11.97
N CYS A 452 -24.73 -1.55 11.86
CA CYS A 452 -23.95 -1.13 10.70
C CYS A 452 -24.47 -1.74 9.40
N SER A 453 -24.93 -3.00 9.41
CA SER A 453 -25.47 -3.70 8.25
C SER A 453 -26.67 -2.96 7.64
N TYR A 454 -27.53 -2.37 8.48
CA TYR A 454 -28.68 -1.60 8.04
C TYR A 454 -28.30 -0.18 7.63
N VAL A 455 -27.48 0.52 8.43
CA VAL A 455 -27.11 1.93 8.21
C VAL A 455 -26.23 2.09 6.95
N LEU A 456 -25.28 1.18 6.75
CA LEU A 456 -24.31 1.25 5.65
C LEU A 456 -24.72 0.41 4.44
N ARG A 457 -25.88 -0.27 4.47
CA ARG A 457 -26.41 -1.00 3.31
C ARG A 457 -26.49 -0.15 2.04
N PRO A 458 -27.00 1.10 2.08
CA PRO A 458 -27.07 1.94 0.89
C PRO A 458 -25.68 2.26 0.35
N VAL A 459 -24.70 2.45 1.23
CA VAL A 459 -23.30 2.71 0.85
C VAL A 459 -22.69 1.49 0.17
N ALA A 460 -22.89 0.29 0.73
CA ALA A 460 -22.44 -0.96 0.12
C ALA A 460 -23.07 -1.17 -1.27
N PHE A 461 -24.38 -0.89 -1.40
CA PHE A 461 -25.06 -0.97 -2.68
C PHE A 461 -24.52 0.03 -3.70
N LEU A 462 -24.30 1.30 -3.30
CA LEU A 462 -23.73 2.34 -4.17
C LEU A 462 -22.34 1.98 -4.71
N MET A 463 -21.56 1.17 -4.00
CA MET A 463 -20.29 0.65 -4.51
C MET A 463 -20.46 -0.35 -5.66
N GLY A 464 -21.66 -0.86 -5.89
CA GLY A 464 -21.99 -1.90 -6.88
C GLY A 464 -21.84 -3.33 -6.36
N VAL A 465 -22.01 -3.52 -5.05
CA VAL A 465 -22.09 -4.83 -4.40
C VAL A 465 -23.48 -5.44 -4.68
N PRO A 466 -23.59 -6.75 -4.99
CA PRO A 466 -24.88 -7.41 -5.12
C PRO A 466 -25.74 -7.23 -3.87
N TRP A 467 -27.06 -7.03 -4.05
CA TRP A 467 -27.97 -6.71 -2.95
C TRP A 467 -27.95 -7.73 -1.80
N GLU A 468 -27.71 -9.00 -2.12
CA GLU A 468 -27.60 -10.11 -1.18
C GLU A 468 -26.32 -10.07 -0.33
N ASP A 469 -25.24 -9.54 -0.89
CA ASP A 469 -23.94 -9.40 -0.22
C ASP A 469 -23.87 -8.09 0.59
N CYS A 470 -24.73 -7.12 0.27
CA CYS A 470 -24.72 -5.78 0.88
C CYS A 470 -24.77 -5.79 2.42
N PRO A 471 -25.57 -6.63 3.12
CA PRO A 471 -25.58 -6.66 4.57
C PRO A 471 -24.21 -7.00 5.15
N VAL A 472 -23.57 -8.06 4.64
CA VAL A 472 -22.25 -8.52 5.10
C VAL A 472 -21.18 -7.47 4.79
N VAL A 473 -21.20 -6.88 3.59
CA VAL A 473 -20.24 -5.82 3.24
C VAL A 473 -20.44 -4.58 4.11
N ALA A 474 -21.68 -4.19 4.40
CA ALA A 474 -22.00 -3.07 5.27
C ALA A 474 -21.52 -3.30 6.73
N GLU A 475 -21.59 -4.53 7.24
CA GLU A 475 -20.98 -4.90 8.53
C GLU A 475 -19.46 -4.65 8.53
N LEU A 476 -18.78 -5.08 7.47
CA LEU A 476 -17.32 -4.91 7.34
C LEU A 476 -16.92 -3.44 7.20
N LEU A 477 -17.69 -2.65 6.44
CA LEU A 477 -17.48 -1.20 6.34
C LEU A 477 -17.65 -0.51 7.70
N GLY A 478 -18.69 -0.88 8.46
CA GLY A 478 -18.92 -0.33 9.79
C GLY A 478 -17.82 -0.72 10.78
N THR A 479 -17.41 -1.99 10.75
CA THR A 479 -16.29 -2.51 11.53
C THR A 479 -15.01 -1.72 11.25
N LYS A 480 -14.72 -1.43 9.97
CA LYS A 480 -13.59 -0.56 9.60
C LYS A 480 -13.71 0.82 10.21
N LEU A 481 -14.84 1.51 9.97
CA LEU A 481 -14.97 2.93 10.33
C LEU A 481 -14.88 3.17 11.84
N PHE A 482 -15.47 2.28 12.65
CA PHE A 482 -15.55 2.49 14.09
C PHE A 482 -14.45 1.80 14.88
N LEU A 483 -13.96 0.64 14.42
CA LEU A 483 -12.85 -0.06 15.08
C LEU A 483 -11.56 0.19 14.33
N ASN A 484 -11.32 -0.57 13.28
CA ASN A 484 -10.19 -0.43 12.37
C ASN A 484 -10.34 -1.40 11.18
N GLU A 485 -9.59 -1.14 10.14
CA GLU A 485 -9.51 -1.96 8.93
C GLU A 485 -8.94 -3.35 9.19
N PHE A 486 -8.13 -3.52 10.24
CA PHE A 486 -7.48 -4.78 10.57
C PHE A 486 -8.51 -5.86 10.97
N VAL A 487 -9.42 -5.53 11.88
CA VAL A 487 -10.53 -6.40 12.29
C VAL A 487 -11.47 -6.66 11.11
N ALA A 488 -11.71 -5.65 10.26
CA ALA A 488 -12.53 -5.82 9.07
C ALA A 488 -11.91 -6.79 8.05
N TYR A 489 -10.58 -6.74 7.83
CA TYR A 489 -9.90 -7.68 6.94
C TYR A 489 -9.88 -9.11 7.49
N GLN A 490 -9.76 -9.29 8.81
CA GLN A 490 -9.93 -10.60 9.43
C GLN A 490 -11.36 -11.14 9.18
N GLY A 491 -12.38 -10.31 9.33
CA GLY A 491 -13.76 -10.71 9.01
C GLY A 491 -13.90 -11.11 7.52
N LEU A 492 -13.33 -10.32 6.62
CA LEU A 492 -13.34 -10.61 5.18
C LEU A 492 -12.62 -11.93 4.85
N SER A 493 -11.50 -12.23 5.51
CA SER A 493 -10.76 -13.47 5.28
C SER A 493 -11.52 -14.70 5.75
N GLU A 494 -12.30 -14.60 6.82
CA GLU A 494 -13.17 -15.70 7.26
C GLU A 494 -14.24 -16.03 6.22
N TYR A 495 -14.90 -15.02 5.66
CA TYR A 495 -15.87 -15.20 4.57
C TYR A 495 -15.23 -15.81 3.32
N LYS A 496 -14.03 -15.33 2.95
CA LYS A 496 -13.25 -15.90 1.85
C LYS A 496 -12.88 -17.37 2.09
N ARG A 497 -12.41 -17.70 3.30
CA ARG A 497 -12.03 -19.06 3.67
C ARG A 497 -13.21 -20.02 3.60
N ARG A 498 -14.40 -19.61 4.07
CA ARG A 498 -15.64 -20.40 3.96
C ARG A 498 -16.03 -20.66 2.50
N ARG A 499 -15.91 -19.65 1.63
CA ARG A 499 -16.13 -19.79 0.18
C ARG A 499 -15.16 -20.79 -0.46
N LEU A 500 -13.87 -20.69 -0.14
CA LEU A 500 -12.84 -21.58 -0.69
C LEU A 500 -12.93 -23.01 -0.15
N ALA A 501 -13.44 -23.19 1.08
CA ALA A 501 -13.71 -24.49 1.67
C ALA A 501 -14.97 -25.18 1.12
N GLY A 502 -15.73 -24.52 0.23
CA GLY A 502 -16.96 -25.08 -0.33
C GLY A 502 -18.14 -25.13 0.65
N ALA A 503 -18.16 -24.26 1.66
CA ALA A 503 -19.30 -24.16 2.58
C ALA A 503 -20.57 -23.71 1.83
N GLU A 504 -21.74 -24.13 2.34
CA GLU A 504 -23.03 -23.67 1.79
C GLU A 504 -23.15 -22.15 1.87
N GLU A 505 -23.73 -21.53 0.84
CA GLU A 505 -23.86 -20.07 0.75
C GLU A 505 -24.77 -19.51 1.86
N TRP A 506 -25.80 -20.27 2.24
CA TRP A 506 -26.80 -19.87 3.22
C TRP A 506 -26.99 -20.96 4.27
N VAL A 507 -26.93 -20.56 5.54
CA VAL A 507 -27.32 -21.43 6.67
C VAL A 507 -28.43 -20.71 7.42
N GLY A 508 -29.66 -21.18 7.26
CA GLY A 508 -30.85 -20.45 7.67
C GLY A 508 -30.94 -19.09 6.96
N ALA A 509 -31.13 -18.01 7.72
CA ALA A 509 -31.17 -16.65 7.19
C ALA A 509 -29.80 -15.97 7.07
N ARG A 510 -28.70 -16.64 7.45
CA ARG A 510 -27.35 -16.05 7.48
C ARG A 510 -26.53 -16.49 6.27
N LYS A 511 -26.03 -15.50 5.53
CA LYS A 511 -25.08 -15.70 4.44
C LYS A 511 -23.69 -16.05 4.97
N GLN A 512 -23.10 -17.15 4.52
CA GLN A 512 -21.83 -17.68 5.03
C GLN A 512 -20.60 -17.16 4.30
N TRP A 513 -20.76 -16.64 3.08
CA TRP A 513 -19.69 -16.06 2.29
C TRP A 513 -20.25 -15.11 1.21
N ILE A 514 -19.40 -14.25 0.66
CA ILE A 514 -19.77 -13.23 -0.33
C ILE A 514 -19.20 -13.55 -1.71
N SER A 515 -19.81 -13.01 -2.77
CA SER A 515 -19.33 -13.21 -4.15
C SER A 515 -17.89 -12.70 -4.36
N VAL A 516 -17.19 -13.21 -5.37
CA VAL A 516 -15.84 -12.75 -5.72
C VAL A 516 -15.83 -11.25 -6.08
N ARG A 517 -16.89 -10.76 -6.72
CA ARG A 517 -17.09 -9.33 -6.97
C ARG A 517 -17.14 -8.57 -5.64
N ALA A 518 -18.02 -8.97 -4.72
CA ALA A 518 -18.14 -8.32 -3.42
C ALA A 518 -16.83 -8.38 -2.62
N GLU A 519 -16.10 -9.49 -2.65
CA GLU A 519 -14.79 -9.64 -2.02
C GLU A 519 -13.77 -8.62 -2.56
N THR A 520 -13.66 -8.49 -3.89
CA THR A 520 -12.78 -7.50 -4.51
C THR A 520 -13.19 -6.08 -4.13
N LEU A 521 -14.47 -5.71 -4.28
CA LEU A 521 -14.95 -4.36 -3.96
C LEU A 521 -14.74 -4.02 -2.48
N THR A 522 -14.98 -4.99 -1.59
CA THR A 522 -14.75 -4.83 -0.15
C THR A 522 -13.26 -4.67 0.13
N THR A 523 -12.38 -5.40 -0.56
CA THR A 523 -10.91 -5.22 -0.41
C THR A 523 -10.49 -3.77 -0.71
N PHE A 524 -10.98 -3.18 -1.79
CA PHE A 524 -10.69 -1.77 -2.10
C PHE A 524 -11.32 -0.80 -1.09
N ALA A 525 -12.53 -1.09 -0.61
CA ALA A 525 -13.23 -0.24 0.35
C ALA A 525 -12.62 -0.28 1.74
N LEU A 526 -12.04 -1.42 2.13
CA LEU A 526 -11.34 -1.58 3.40
C LEU A 526 -9.94 -0.97 3.37
N CYS A 527 -9.32 -0.83 2.19
CA CYS A 527 -7.99 -0.23 2.04
C CYS A 527 -7.98 1.26 2.39
N GLY A 528 -7.61 1.57 3.63
CA GLY A 528 -7.37 2.93 4.15
C GLY A 528 -7.49 2.98 5.67
N PHE A 529 -6.68 3.79 6.34
CA PHE A 529 -6.71 4.00 7.80
C PHE A 529 -7.86 4.87 8.32
N ALA A 530 -8.85 5.18 7.50
CA ALA A 530 -10.01 5.96 7.89
C ALA A 530 -10.88 5.20 8.91
N ASN A 531 -10.56 5.39 10.20
CA ASN A 531 -11.31 4.88 11.35
C ASN A 531 -11.21 5.85 12.56
N VAL A 532 -12.07 5.67 13.56
CA VAL A 532 -12.12 6.54 14.75
C VAL A 532 -10.79 6.50 15.54
N SER A 533 -10.12 5.36 15.62
CA SER A 533 -8.85 5.22 16.35
C SER A 533 -7.70 6.02 15.71
N SER A 534 -7.70 6.12 14.38
CA SER A 534 -6.69 6.84 13.61
C SER A 534 -6.73 8.35 13.83
N ILE A 535 -7.84 8.92 14.34
CA ILE A 535 -7.92 10.34 14.75
C ILE A 535 -6.83 10.65 15.78
N GLY A 536 -6.70 9.81 16.80
CA GLY A 536 -5.71 9.99 17.86
C GLY A 536 -4.28 9.82 17.34
N ILE A 537 -4.06 8.84 16.46
CA ILE A 537 -2.75 8.57 15.84
C ILE A 537 -2.32 9.74 14.97
N MET A 538 -3.20 10.26 14.11
CA MET A 538 -2.95 11.40 13.23
C MET A 538 -2.66 12.67 14.05
N LEU A 539 -3.51 12.99 15.03
CA LEU A 539 -3.30 14.17 15.89
C LEU A 539 -2.01 14.05 16.71
N GLY A 540 -1.73 12.89 17.28
CA GLY A 540 -0.49 12.64 18.03
C GLY A 540 0.74 12.78 17.15
N GLY A 541 0.71 12.21 15.94
CA GLY A 541 1.77 12.33 14.94
C GLY A 541 2.04 13.78 14.55
N LEU A 542 1.04 14.47 13.99
CA LEU A 542 1.21 15.84 13.50
C LEU A 542 1.53 16.84 14.62
N THR A 543 0.88 16.72 15.79
CA THR A 543 1.14 17.61 16.93
C THR A 543 2.55 17.41 17.50
N SER A 544 3.09 16.19 17.46
CA SER A 544 4.48 15.95 17.88
C SER A 544 5.50 16.61 16.95
N LEU A 545 5.15 16.83 15.68
CA LEU A 545 6.00 17.51 14.71
C LEU A 545 5.88 19.02 14.80
N VAL A 546 4.66 19.54 14.95
CA VAL A 546 4.36 20.97 14.96
C VAL A 546 3.38 21.30 16.10
N PRO A 547 3.85 21.41 17.36
CA PRO A 547 2.97 21.52 18.53
C PRO A 547 2.12 22.80 18.55
N HIS A 548 2.62 23.91 18.00
CA HIS A 548 1.90 25.18 17.97
C HIS A 548 0.66 25.18 17.05
N ARG A 549 0.55 24.20 16.12
CA ARG A 549 -0.60 24.06 15.20
C ARG A 549 -1.64 23.03 15.64
N ARG A 550 -1.56 22.54 16.88
CA ARG A 550 -2.48 21.52 17.42
C ARG A 550 -3.96 21.84 17.20
N SER A 551 -4.35 23.12 17.36
CA SER A 551 -5.73 23.58 17.16
C SER A 551 -6.20 23.43 15.72
N ASP A 552 -5.32 23.67 14.75
CA ASP A 552 -5.63 23.56 13.33
C ASP A 552 -5.89 22.11 12.97
N PHE A 553 -4.99 21.21 13.41
CA PHE A 553 -5.12 19.77 13.19
C PHE A 553 -6.43 19.24 13.79
N ALA A 554 -6.75 19.64 15.02
CA ALA A 554 -7.99 19.21 15.69
C ALA A 554 -9.26 19.68 14.95
N ARG A 555 -9.25 20.87 14.34
CA ARG A 555 -10.39 21.37 13.55
C ARG A 555 -10.59 20.62 12.24
N LEU A 556 -9.52 20.14 11.62
CA LEU A 556 -9.56 19.47 10.31
C LEU A 556 -9.77 17.95 10.41
N VAL A 557 -9.40 17.33 11.53
CA VAL A 557 -9.25 15.87 11.65
C VAL A 557 -10.50 15.07 11.27
N LEU A 558 -11.68 15.48 11.74
CA LEU A 558 -12.93 14.74 11.48
C LEU A 558 -13.34 14.84 10.01
N ARG A 559 -13.10 16.01 9.41
CA ARG A 559 -13.40 16.25 8.00
C ARG A 559 -12.45 15.48 7.09
N ALA A 560 -11.16 15.48 7.43
CA ALA A 560 -10.15 14.70 6.72
C ALA A 560 -10.43 13.19 6.85
N LEU A 561 -10.88 12.73 8.02
CA LEU A 561 -11.27 11.33 8.23
C LEU A 561 -12.44 10.94 7.33
N PHE A 562 -13.52 11.73 7.32
CA PHE A 562 -14.67 11.48 6.46
C PHE A 562 -14.28 11.49 4.97
N THR A 563 -13.45 12.44 4.57
CA THR A 563 -12.94 12.51 3.19
C THR A 563 -12.10 11.27 2.85
N GLY A 564 -11.21 10.84 3.74
CA GLY A 564 -10.40 9.63 3.57
C GLY A 564 -11.24 8.35 3.47
N ALA A 565 -12.30 8.23 4.28
CA ALA A 565 -13.26 7.13 4.16
C ALA A 565 -13.93 7.12 2.77
N CYS A 566 -14.36 8.28 2.27
CA CYS A 566 -14.91 8.40 0.93
C CYS A 566 -13.90 8.07 -0.17
N VAL A 567 -12.60 8.32 0.01
CA VAL A 567 -11.56 7.91 -0.95
C VAL A 567 -11.55 6.39 -1.13
N SER A 568 -11.56 5.61 -0.05
CA SER A 568 -11.62 4.14 -0.14
C SER A 568 -12.92 3.67 -0.83
N LEU A 569 -14.05 4.34 -0.57
CA LEU A 569 -15.33 4.03 -1.23
C LEU A 569 -15.31 4.34 -2.73
N VAL A 570 -14.75 5.49 -3.13
CA VAL A 570 -14.60 5.86 -4.56
C VAL A 570 -13.63 4.91 -5.26
N ASN A 571 -12.53 4.49 -4.61
CA ASN A 571 -11.65 3.43 -5.08
C ASN A 571 -12.41 2.12 -5.34
N ALA A 572 -13.26 1.70 -4.40
CA ALA A 572 -14.08 0.51 -4.57
C ALA A 572 -15.09 0.64 -5.71
N CYS A 573 -15.67 1.83 -5.90
CA CYS A 573 -16.55 2.09 -7.05
C CYS A 573 -15.78 1.99 -8.38
N VAL A 574 -14.55 2.55 -8.47
CA VAL A 574 -13.71 2.40 -9.67
C VAL A 574 -13.39 0.93 -9.93
N ALA A 575 -13.08 0.16 -8.89
CA ALA A 575 -12.92 -1.29 -9.01
C ALA A 575 -14.22 -1.96 -9.48
N GLY A 576 -15.39 -1.54 -8.99
CA GLY A 576 -16.71 -2.03 -9.40
C GLY A 576 -17.07 -1.78 -10.87
N ILE A 577 -16.68 -0.62 -11.40
CA ILE A 577 -16.83 -0.27 -12.82
C ILE A 577 -15.95 -1.19 -13.67
N LEU A 578 -14.69 -1.40 -13.26
CA LEU A 578 -13.68 -2.08 -14.06
C LEU A 578 -13.64 -3.59 -13.86
N TYR A 579 -14.31 -4.10 -12.82
CA TYR A 579 -14.30 -5.51 -12.46
C TYR A 579 -14.95 -6.35 -13.56
N VAL A 580 -14.19 -7.33 -14.02
CA VAL A 580 -14.64 -8.34 -14.96
C VAL A 580 -14.34 -9.71 -14.37
N PRO A 581 -15.34 -10.60 -14.24
CA PRO A 581 -15.09 -11.98 -13.87
C PRO A 581 -14.14 -12.61 -14.89
N ARG A 582 -12.90 -12.88 -14.48
CA ARG A 582 -11.98 -13.68 -15.28
C ARG A 582 -12.44 -15.13 -15.14
N GLY A 583 -12.75 -15.79 -16.26
CA GLY A 583 -13.12 -17.20 -16.27
C GLY A 583 -11.99 -18.09 -15.71
N PRO A 584 -12.28 -19.36 -15.38
CA PRO A 584 -11.24 -20.29 -14.93
C PRO A 584 -10.14 -20.40 -16.00
N LYS A 585 -8.88 -20.49 -15.55
CA LYS A 585 -7.68 -20.56 -16.43
C LYS A 585 -7.65 -21.83 -17.30
N SER A 586 -8.44 -22.84 -16.95
CA SER A 586 -8.64 -24.08 -17.70
C SER A 586 -10.14 -24.27 -18.02
N GLY A 587 -10.45 -24.77 -19.22
CA GLY A 587 -11.84 -25.06 -19.59
C GLY A 587 -12.44 -26.10 -18.64
N CYS A 588 -13.69 -25.88 -18.19
CA CYS A 588 -14.37 -26.77 -17.24
C CYS A 588 -14.42 -28.25 -17.69
N GLY A 589 -14.40 -28.51 -19.00
CA GLY A 589 -14.36 -29.88 -19.55
C GLY A 589 -13.09 -30.66 -19.20
N GLY A 590 -11.94 -29.98 -19.06
CA GLY A 590 -10.69 -30.64 -18.64
C GLY A 590 -10.63 -30.89 -17.13
N LEU A 591 -11.17 -29.97 -16.33
CA LEU A 591 -11.17 -30.06 -14.86
C LEU A 591 -12.14 -31.13 -14.33
N LEU A 592 -13.29 -31.31 -14.98
CA LEU A 592 -14.35 -32.23 -14.55
C LEU A 592 -14.26 -33.63 -15.16
N ASN A 593 -13.34 -33.86 -16.11
CA ASN A 593 -13.06 -35.19 -16.68
C ASN A 593 -12.14 -36.04 -15.78
N HIS A 594 -11.44 -35.43 -14.82
CA HIS A 594 -10.65 -36.15 -13.82
C HIS A 594 -11.47 -36.42 -12.54
N THR A 595 -11.19 -37.55 -11.86
CA THR A 595 -11.77 -37.86 -10.56
C THR A 595 -11.48 -36.74 -9.56
N LEU A 596 -12.54 -36.05 -9.13
CA LEU A 596 -12.45 -34.93 -8.20
C LEU A 596 -11.93 -35.43 -6.84
N SER A 597 -10.70 -35.05 -6.50
CA SER A 597 -10.04 -35.45 -5.25
C SER A 597 -10.01 -34.32 -4.21
N SER A 598 -10.21 -33.05 -4.62
CA SER A 598 -10.29 -31.90 -3.70
C SER A 598 -11.40 -30.92 -4.08
N SER A 599 -12.06 -30.37 -3.05
CA SER A 599 -13.08 -29.33 -3.17
C SER A 599 -12.42 -27.99 -3.44
N SER A 600 -12.32 -27.59 -4.71
CA SER A 600 -11.86 -26.25 -5.09
C SER A 600 -13.02 -25.40 -5.59
N PHE A 601 -12.92 -24.09 -5.40
CA PHE A 601 -13.91 -23.13 -5.89
C PHE A 601 -14.09 -23.21 -7.42
N GLU A 602 -13.03 -23.56 -8.16
CA GLU A 602 -13.11 -23.77 -9.61
C GLU A 602 -13.97 -25.00 -9.96
N VAL A 603 -13.85 -26.09 -9.20
CA VAL A 603 -14.71 -27.28 -9.33
C VAL A 603 -16.16 -26.91 -9.03
N TYR A 604 -16.42 -26.16 -7.94
CA TYR A 604 -17.76 -25.68 -7.61
C TYR A 604 -18.36 -24.81 -8.74
N GLN A 605 -17.59 -23.86 -9.28
CA GLN A 605 -18.05 -22.96 -10.33
C GLN A 605 -18.30 -23.70 -11.65
N CYS A 606 -17.45 -24.68 -11.98
CA CYS A 606 -17.65 -25.54 -13.14
C CYS A 606 -18.86 -26.46 -12.98
N CYS A 607 -19.06 -27.05 -11.79
CA CYS A 607 -20.25 -27.85 -11.49
C CYS A 607 -21.54 -27.02 -11.56
N ARG A 608 -21.56 -25.83 -10.96
CA ARG A 608 -22.71 -24.91 -11.05
C ARG A 608 -23.04 -24.52 -12.49
N ARG A 609 -22.03 -24.21 -13.31
CA ARG A 609 -22.23 -23.96 -14.75
C ARG A 609 -22.78 -25.19 -15.46
N ALA A 610 -22.34 -26.38 -15.08
CA ALA A 610 -22.83 -27.62 -15.65
C ALA A 610 -24.33 -27.85 -15.40
N PHE A 611 -24.80 -27.52 -14.19
CA PHE A 611 -26.23 -27.59 -13.84
C PHE A 611 -27.08 -26.49 -14.47
N GLN A 612 -26.50 -25.31 -14.75
CA GLN A 612 -27.22 -24.19 -15.38
C GLN A 612 -27.25 -24.25 -16.91
N SER A 613 -26.40 -25.07 -17.54
CA SER A 613 -26.36 -25.21 -19.00
C SER A 613 -27.48 -26.11 -19.54
N THR A 614 -28.29 -25.59 -20.47
CA THR A 614 -29.32 -26.35 -21.21
C THR A 614 -28.77 -27.06 -22.45
N SER A 615 -27.48 -26.88 -22.77
CA SER A 615 -26.82 -27.48 -23.93
C SER A 615 -26.51 -28.97 -23.72
N PRO A 616 -26.93 -29.87 -24.63
CA PRO A 616 -26.71 -31.32 -24.52
C PRO A 616 -25.24 -31.76 -24.71
N GLU A 617 -24.34 -30.86 -25.11
CA GLU A 617 -22.91 -31.15 -25.31
C GLU A 617 -22.11 -31.27 -23.99
N LEU A 618 -22.71 -30.89 -22.86
CA LEU A 618 -22.10 -31.08 -21.56
C LEU A 618 -22.55 -32.44 -20.99
N SER A 619 -21.69 -33.43 -21.16
CA SER A 619 -21.97 -34.85 -20.89
C SER A 619 -22.69 -35.09 -19.55
N LEU A 620 -23.65 -36.02 -19.56
CA LEU A 620 -24.36 -36.50 -18.37
C LEU A 620 -23.40 -36.95 -17.25
N ALA A 621 -22.24 -37.50 -17.65
CA ALA A 621 -21.13 -37.87 -16.78
C ALA A 621 -20.52 -36.70 -15.99
N LEU A 622 -20.49 -35.48 -16.57
CA LEU A 622 -19.98 -34.29 -15.88
C LEU A 622 -20.89 -33.88 -14.72
N ARG A 623 -22.21 -33.95 -14.91
CA ARG A 623 -23.20 -33.68 -13.86
C ARG A 623 -23.19 -34.76 -12.78
N GLU A 624 -23.09 -36.04 -13.17
CA GLU A 624 -22.98 -37.15 -12.21
C GLU A 624 -21.72 -37.06 -11.33
N ASN A 625 -20.56 -36.69 -11.90
CA ASN A 625 -19.34 -36.46 -11.12
C ASN A 625 -19.49 -35.32 -10.11
N CYS A 626 -20.15 -34.23 -10.49
CA CYS A 626 -20.48 -33.13 -9.59
C CYS A 626 -21.48 -33.55 -8.49
N CYS A 627 -22.49 -34.37 -8.81
CA CYS A 627 -23.46 -34.88 -7.85
C CYS A 627 -22.88 -35.92 -6.87
N ARG A 628 -21.93 -36.75 -7.31
CA ARG A 628 -21.19 -37.66 -6.42
C ARG A 628 -20.29 -36.90 -5.45
N PHE A 629 -19.78 -35.74 -5.86
CA PHE A 629 -18.80 -34.98 -5.07
C PHE A 629 -19.47 -33.97 -4.12
N TYR A 630 -20.48 -33.23 -4.59
CA TYR A 630 -21.29 -32.35 -3.76
C TYR A 630 -22.62 -33.05 -3.49
N ASN A 631 -22.81 -33.52 -2.25
CA ASN A 631 -24.00 -34.20 -1.76
C ASN A 631 -25.19 -33.20 -1.64
N HIS A 632 -25.56 -32.53 -2.72
CA HIS A 632 -26.61 -31.50 -2.76
C HIS A 632 -27.97 -32.11 -3.12
N THR A 633 -29.02 -31.59 -2.47
CA THR A 633 -30.43 -31.85 -2.79
C THR A 633 -30.86 -31.41 -4.19
N ILE A 634 -30.06 -30.59 -4.87
CA ILE A 634 -30.27 -30.15 -6.27
C ILE A 634 -30.06 -31.30 -7.28
N CYS A 635 -29.38 -32.37 -6.88
CA CYS A 635 -29.13 -33.55 -7.71
C CYS A 635 -30.27 -34.59 -7.69
N ALA A 636 -31.33 -34.36 -6.92
CA ALA A 636 -32.51 -35.20 -6.86
C ALA A 636 -33.57 -34.77 -7.89
#